data_AF-A0AA88L3R0-F1
#
_entry.id   AF-A0AA88L3R0-F1
#
_cell.length_a   1.000
_cell.length_b   1.000
_cell.length_c   1.000
_cell.angle_alpha   90.00
_cell.angle_beta   90.00
_cell.angle_gamma   90.00
#
_symmetry.space_group_name_H-M   'P 1'
#
loop_
_entity.id
_entity.type
_entity.pdbx_description
1 polymer ?
#
loop_
_entity_poly.entity_id
_entity_poly.type
_entity_poly.pdbx_seq_one_letter_code
_entity_poly.pdbx_strand_id
1 'polypeptide(L)'
;MQDKEVAVKLIESLQTELKNLSQEAKKRYGNIKDSAEELLMRLKGAQSDPLGSLPLISPSIIHLLLLGCETKEPKIVKLCLSAIQKLIVNGLLDEKNTKHLSDTLWMLTEGTIEEVRVLQTVTLLLTTSDIARGITLSKCLVICFNLHFNRGDQTVANTASATVRQLVSLVFERILSEDKTTDCKEPREDAESNLEELKALKGVSPKSLQPFAGDAFLLFQDLISLVNGDQPSWLIGMNEMTRTFGLELLEMILSTYPAVFFSHPEFVFLLKERVCALVIKLFSPNVKHQSRSSPAQQAASQDKPYYPVSLRLLRLVTVLVQKYYKILVTECEIFLSLLVKFLDPDRAVWQRCLALEALHKLLAQPNLLKSIVVSYDLKPHASPILQDTVNALSAFIQSVFVLPQVVSGTTATVAAGGSAQNPQVSSNATAGTVGLSGFYYRGVWIPLLTNLLTEPQRNTFLDGLDKSEPPGIPDGYGISVAYACLLSVIKSITILIEEETEGDGDITSMDKEERKLKVQLINSSWCGLLNAISMLLEASTDEVGTDSLLRALEGLAGLTGRIKLDTPRDAIITAICRASLPPHYGLAVLGVSPTSKGHAKTGSNDQAYYQSLQQQANDNDYRPHVVAVGTPLVTPGMPQGIQQGPVMLTAKNLQVMRSILTLAQKYGSVLEVTSWNVILITLQHLSWILGIKPIAGGIKGRNPLVDSNNVLTTAVMADIPIVSSMMVDLFETSNMLDDWSLRQMLDGLCKLSNESMEVAYSNREPSFFGVAKLLEISLVNLHRLEMLWKQVTDNFLQLAFHPSLRLREWGVEALTSLIRAAIHVKFEPPLKQNQKIQALLLGPLVDLSTTTYSDVRQRQLDCVLGVLHARGESLTEGWPLVLETVGALTPSQSESLVRAAFQCMQLIVTDFLPIIPIRCLPLIVETVGCFGSQTQELNVSLTSIGMLWNVSDYFYQNRESFKKTLATEEKDFLSLKDMVKLQPFDRLWMCLYMKLGK
;
A
#
# COMPACT_ATOMS: atom_id res chain seq x y z
N MET A 1 12.05 -62.38 17.76
CA MET A 1 11.01 -63.36 17.36
C MET A 1 10.30 -62.93 16.08
N GLN A 2 9.95 -61.65 15.93
CA GLN A 2 9.34 -61.09 14.71
C GLN A 2 10.17 -61.34 13.44
N ASP A 3 11.50 -61.14 13.46
CA ASP A 3 12.37 -61.35 12.29
C ASP A 3 12.45 -62.81 11.84
N LYS A 4 12.34 -63.76 12.78
CA LYS A 4 12.37 -65.20 12.48
C LYS A 4 11.08 -65.65 11.80
N GLU A 5 9.94 -65.10 12.21
CA GLU A 5 8.63 -65.38 11.61
C GLU A 5 8.51 -64.78 10.20
N VAL A 6 9.07 -63.59 9.98
CA VAL A 6 9.15 -62.96 8.66
C VAL A 6 10.04 -63.77 7.71
N ALA A 7 11.20 -64.25 8.18
CA ALA A 7 12.10 -65.07 7.38
C ALA A 7 11.48 -66.43 6.98
N VAL A 8 10.70 -67.07 7.87
CA VAL A 8 10.00 -68.34 7.56
C VAL A 8 8.91 -68.12 6.50
N LYS A 9 8.11 -67.06 6.63
CA LYS A 9 7.08 -66.70 5.63
C LYS A 9 7.71 -66.38 4.27
N LEU A 10 8.89 -65.76 4.26
CA LEU A 10 9.63 -65.51 3.03
C LEU A 10 10.10 -66.80 2.35
N ILE A 11 10.64 -67.76 3.11
CA ILE A 11 11.07 -69.06 2.59
C ILE A 11 9.89 -69.82 1.98
N GLU A 12 8.72 -69.84 2.63
CA GLU A 12 7.50 -70.48 2.10
C GLU A 12 7.04 -69.82 0.79
N SER A 13 7.11 -68.49 0.73
CA SER A 13 6.77 -67.71 -0.46
C SER A 13 7.71 -68.00 -1.64
N LEU A 14 9.03 -68.01 -1.39
CA LEU A 14 10.05 -68.34 -2.39
C LEU A 14 9.94 -69.79 -2.87
N GLN A 15 9.64 -70.75 -1.97
CA GLN A 15 9.39 -72.14 -2.35
C GLN A 15 8.18 -72.26 -3.29
N THR A 16 7.14 -71.46 -3.07
CA THR A 16 5.95 -71.48 -3.92
C THR A 16 6.25 -70.91 -5.31
N GLU A 17 7.00 -69.82 -5.40
CA GLU A 17 7.40 -69.22 -6.68
C GLU A 17 8.41 -70.09 -7.47
N LEU A 18 9.39 -70.69 -6.80
CA LEU A 18 10.34 -71.61 -7.46
C LEU A 18 9.66 -72.90 -7.95
N LYS A 19 8.63 -73.40 -7.24
CA LYS A 19 7.79 -74.49 -7.74
C LYS A 19 7.03 -74.09 -9.01
N ASN A 20 6.44 -72.90 -9.02
CA ASN A 20 5.73 -72.39 -10.20
C ASN A 20 6.69 -72.14 -11.38
N LEU A 21 7.89 -71.62 -11.10
CA LEU A 21 8.96 -71.44 -12.09
C LEU A 21 9.41 -72.77 -12.70
N SER A 22 9.62 -73.79 -11.86
CA SER A 22 9.97 -75.15 -12.32
C SER A 22 8.85 -75.78 -13.19
N GLN A 23 7.58 -75.58 -12.81
CA GLN A 23 6.44 -76.08 -13.59
C GLN A 23 6.33 -75.43 -14.98
N GLU A 24 6.57 -74.12 -15.09
CA GLU A 24 6.51 -73.42 -16.38
C GLU A 24 7.76 -73.67 -17.24
N ALA A 25 8.96 -73.76 -16.62
CA ALA A 25 10.22 -74.05 -17.30
C ALA A 25 10.25 -75.47 -17.94
N LYS A 26 9.44 -76.40 -17.43
CA LYS A 26 9.31 -77.79 -17.90
C LYS A 26 8.99 -77.92 -19.41
N LYS A 27 8.41 -76.89 -20.04
CA LYS A 27 8.01 -76.94 -21.44
C LYS A 27 9.15 -76.72 -22.43
N ARG A 28 10.23 -76.00 -22.08
CA ARG A 28 11.32 -75.63 -23.01
C ARG A 28 12.72 -75.42 -22.42
N TYR A 29 12.88 -75.28 -21.10
CA TYR A 29 14.17 -74.88 -20.48
C TYR A 29 14.56 -75.83 -19.34
N GLY A 30 15.21 -76.95 -19.68
CA GLY A 30 15.62 -77.99 -18.71
C GLY A 30 16.60 -77.50 -17.63
N ASN A 31 17.60 -76.70 -18.02
CA ASN A 31 18.64 -76.22 -17.10
C ASN A 31 18.07 -75.35 -15.95
N ILE A 32 17.07 -74.50 -16.26
CA ILE A 32 16.40 -73.65 -15.26
C ILE A 32 15.56 -74.51 -14.30
N LYS A 33 14.93 -75.57 -14.81
CA LYS A 33 14.16 -76.52 -14.01
C LYS A 33 15.05 -77.25 -13.01
N ASP A 34 16.18 -77.79 -13.46
CA ASP A 34 17.07 -78.59 -12.62
C ASP A 34 17.71 -77.73 -11.52
N SER A 35 18.12 -76.50 -11.84
CA SER A 35 18.60 -75.53 -10.86
C SER A 35 17.50 -75.05 -9.89
N ALA A 36 16.25 -74.93 -10.33
CA ALA A 36 15.11 -74.60 -9.45
C ALA A 36 14.77 -75.74 -8.48
N GLU A 37 14.81 -77.00 -8.93
CA GLU A 37 14.59 -78.18 -8.09
C GLU A 37 15.71 -78.36 -7.05
N GLU A 38 16.96 -78.10 -7.43
CA GLU A 38 18.11 -78.11 -6.50
C GLU A 38 17.96 -77.03 -5.41
N LEU A 39 17.61 -75.80 -5.78
CA LEU A 39 17.43 -74.70 -4.84
C LEU A 39 16.19 -74.89 -3.94
N LEU A 40 15.13 -75.54 -4.44
CA LEU A 40 13.98 -75.95 -3.63
C LEU A 40 14.37 -76.93 -2.52
N MET A 41 15.29 -77.86 -2.80
CA MET A 41 15.79 -78.81 -1.80
C MET A 41 16.65 -78.10 -0.74
N ARG A 42 17.51 -77.16 -1.15
CA ARG A 42 18.31 -76.34 -0.21
C ARG A 42 17.44 -75.43 0.66
N LEU A 43 16.39 -74.83 0.10
CA LEU A 43 15.43 -73.99 0.85
C LEU A 43 14.58 -74.79 1.84
N LYS A 44 14.29 -76.07 1.57
CA LYS A 44 13.65 -76.96 2.54
C LYS A 44 14.57 -77.29 3.73
N GLY A 45 15.86 -77.49 3.47
CA GLY A 45 16.86 -77.67 4.52
C GLY A 45 17.12 -76.42 5.37
N ALA A 46 16.94 -75.23 4.80
CA ALA A 46 17.15 -73.94 5.47
C ALA A 46 16.04 -73.53 6.46
N GLN A 47 14.89 -74.24 6.51
CA GLN A 47 13.80 -73.93 7.45
C GLN A 47 14.19 -74.09 8.92
N SER A 48 15.22 -74.88 9.23
CA SER A 48 15.69 -75.09 10.60
C SER A 48 16.48 -73.91 11.18
N ASP A 49 17.19 -73.14 10.34
CA ASP A 49 17.92 -71.93 10.75
C ASP A 49 17.79 -70.78 9.71
N PRO A 50 16.64 -70.10 9.69
CA PRO A 50 16.27 -69.18 8.62
C PRO A 50 17.06 -67.86 8.58
N LEU A 51 17.74 -67.47 9.67
CA LEU A 51 18.47 -66.20 9.73
C LEU A 51 19.92 -66.32 9.23
N GLY A 52 20.58 -67.46 9.47
CA GLY A 52 21.98 -67.68 9.04
C GLY A 52 22.12 -68.29 7.63
N SER A 53 21.18 -69.14 7.22
CA SER A 53 21.28 -69.88 5.96
C SER A 53 20.72 -69.14 4.74
N LEU A 54 19.82 -68.17 4.94
CA LEU A 54 19.17 -67.42 3.87
C LEU A 54 20.12 -66.45 3.12
N PRO A 55 21.01 -65.70 3.79
CA PRO A 55 22.02 -64.88 3.10
C PRO A 55 23.01 -65.72 2.28
N LEU A 56 23.28 -66.97 2.70
CA LEU A 56 24.21 -67.87 2.01
C LEU A 56 23.62 -68.48 0.73
N ILE A 57 22.30 -68.70 0.71
CA ILE A 57 21.57 -69.29 -0.43
C ILE A 57 21.09 -68.21 -1.40
N SER A 58 20.90 -66.96 -0.92
CA SER A 58 20.43 -65.81 -1.70
C SER A 58 21.17 -65.62 -3.05
N PRO A 59 22.52 -65.67 -3.13
CA PRO A 59 23.24 -65.44 -4.39
C PRO A 59 22.91 -66.48 -5.47
N SER A 60 22.74 -67.74 -5.08
CA SER A 60 22.37 -68.82 -6.01
C SER A 60 20.93 -68.69 -6.49
N ILE A 61 20.02 -68.24 -5.62
CA ILE A 61 18.63 -67.95 -5.99
C ILE A 61 18.58 -66.77 -6.97
N ILE A 62 19.29 -65.67 -6.67
CA ILE A 62 19.34 -64.51 -7.55
C ILE A 62 19.89 -64.90 -8.92
N HIS A 63 20.97 -65.68 -8.99
CA HIS A 63 21.53 -66.14 -10.26
C HIS A 63 20.54 -66.96 -11.10
N LEU A 64 19.79 -67.89 -10.49
CA LEU A 64 18.73 -68.63 -11.18
C LEU A 64 17.64 -67.70 -11.72
N LEU A 65 17.20 -66.73 -10.92
CA LEU A 65 16.15 -65.80 -11.30
C LEU A 65 16.60 -64.87 -12.44
N LEU A 66 17.86 -64.45 -12.42
CA LEU A 66 18.48 -63.67 -13.51
C LEU A 66 18.54 -64.49 -14.80
N LEU A 67 18.99 -65.75 -14.75
CA LEU A 67 18.99 -66.65 -15.91
C LEU A 67 17.57 -66.89 -16.44
N GLY A 68 16.58 -66.97 -15.55
CA GLY A 68 15.16 -67.01 -15.92
C GLY A 68 14.71 -65.75 -16.65
N CYS A 69 15.20 -64.57 -16.27
CA CYS A 69 14.92 -63.32 -16.96
C CYS A 69 15.56 -63.26 -18.37
N GLU A 70 16.71 -63.89 -18.57
CA GLU A 70 17.39 -63.97 -19.88
C GLU A 70 16.63 -64.79 -20.94
N THR A 71 15.66 -65.62 -20.53
CA THR A 71 14.84 -66.43 -21.46
C THR A 71 13.93 -65.61 -22.36
N LYS A 72 13.67 -64.34 -22.01
CA LYS A 72 12.74 -63.41 -22.71
C LYS A 72 11.30 -63.94 -22.87
N GLU A 73 10.91 -64.97 -22.12
CA GLU A 73 9.54 -65.48 -22.12
C GLU A 73 8.72 -64.75 -21.03
N PRO A 74 7.60 -64.09 -21.36
CA PRO A 74 6.93 -63.15 -20.45
C PRO A 74 6.39 -63.81 -19.18
N LYS A 75 5.94 -65.07 -19.22
CA LYS A 75 5.40 -65.77 -18.05
C LYS A 75 6.51 -66.16 -17.08
N ILE A 76 7.65 -66.62 -17.61
CA ILE A 76 8.84 -66.95 -16.83
C ILE A 76 9.41 -65.67 -16.20
N VAL A 77 9.61 -64.62 -17.01
CA VAL A 77 10.11 -63.31 -16.54
C VAL A 77 9.22 -62.73 -15.43
N LYS A 78 7.89 -62.80 -15.58
CA LYS A 78 6.94 -62.32 -14.56
C LYS A 78 7.09 -63.03 -13.22
N LEU A 79 7.27 -64.36 -13.23
CA LEU A 79 7.52 -65.15 -12.02
C LEU A 79 8.89 -64.81 -11.41
N CYS A 80 9.92 -64.67 -12.24
CA CYS A 80 11.25 -64.31 -11.77
C CYS A 80 11.31 -62.91 -11.14
N LEU A 81 10.70 -61.90 -11.77
CA LEU A 81 10.65 -60.54 -11.24
C LEU A 81 9.85 -60.46 -9.93
N SER A 82 8.77 -61.25 -9.79
CA SER A 82 8.00 -61.37 -8.54
C SER A 82 8.89 -61.86 -7.37
N ALA A 83 9.72 -62.87 -7.63
CA ALA A 83 10.64 -63.42 -6.64
C ALA A 83 11.77 -62.45 -6.31
N ILE A 84 12.32 -61.76 -7.33
CA ILE A 84 13.34 -60.73 -7.14
C ILE A 84 12.80 -59.60 -6.25
N GLN A 85 11.58 -59.11 -6.51
CA GLN A 85 10.96 -58.06 -5.69
C GLN A 85 10.88 -58.46 -4.21
N LYS A 86 10.49 -59.70 -3.90
CA LYS A 86 10.45 -60.19 -2.51
C LYS A 86 11.83 -60.27 -1.88
N LEU A 87 12.87 -60.62 -2.64
CA LEU A 87 14.25 -60.60 -2.15
C LEU A 87 14.75 -59.19 -1.87
N ILE A 88 14.33 -58.20 -2.69
CA ILE A 88 14.61 -56.77 -2.47
C ILE A 88 14.00 -56.29 -1.14
N VAL A 89 12.72 -56.56 -0.89
CA VAL A 89 12.02 -56.10 0.34
C VAL A 89 12.74 -56.57 1.61
N ASN A 90 13.34 -57.75 1.58
CA ASN A 90 13.99 -58.37 2.74
C ASN A 90 15.50 -58.09 2.82
N GLY A 91 16.05 -57.23 1.96
CA GLY A 91 17.44 -56.76 2.05
C GLY A 91 18.51 -57.81 1.76
N LEU A 92 18.19 -58.86 1.00
CA LEU A 92 19.10 -60.01 0.75
C LEU A 92 20.02 -59.83 -0.47
N LEU A 93 20.22 -58.60 -0.95
CA LEU A 93 21.00 -58.30 -2.17
C LEU A 93 22.37 -57.73 -1.85
N ASP A 94 23.39 -58.32 -2.48
CA ASP A 94 24.76 -57.81 -2.47
C ASP A 94 25.00 -56.81 -3.62
N GLU A 95 26.06 -55.99 -3.52
CA GLU A 95 26.42 -54.98 -4.52
C GLU A 95 26.70 -55.59 -5.91
N LYS A 96 27.33 -56.77 -5.97
CA LYS A 96 27.62 -57.47 -7.24
C LYS A 96 26.34 -57.99 -7.90
N ASN A 97 25.43 -58.56 -7.12
CA ASN A 97 24.16 -59.09 -7.60
C ASN A 97 23.25 -57.95 -8.08
N THR A 98 23.34 -56.78 -7.44
CA THR A 98 22.63 -55.56 -7.85
C THR A 98 23.11 -55.05 -9.22
N LYS A 99 24.42 -55.11 -9.50
CA LYS A 99 24.97 -54.77 -10.83
C LYS A 99 24.43 -55.71 -11.91
N HIS A 100 24.51 -57.01 -11.70
CA HIS A 100 23.96 -58.00 -12.64
C HIS A 100 22.44 -57.87 -12.82
N LEU A 101 21.71 -57.60 -11.74
CA LEU A 101 20.28 -57.31 -11.81
C LEU A 101 20.00 -56.09 -12.70
N SER A 102 20.75 -54.99 -12.53
CA SER A 102 20.59 -53.80 -13.38
C SER A 102 20.84 -54.09 -14.86
N ASP A 103 21.82 -54.94 -15.20
CA ASP A 103 22.11 -55.34 -16.58
C ASP A 103 20.99 -56.21 -17.18
N THR A 104 20.44 -57.13 -16.40
CA THR A 104 19.30 -57.95 -16.86
C THR A 104 18.02 -57.11 -17.04
N LEU A 105 17.74 -56.18 -16.14
CA LEU A 105 16.60 -55.26 -16.26
C LEU A 105 16.75 -54.34 -17.48
N TRP A 106 17.97 -53.90 -17.77
CA TRP A 106 18.27 -53.15 -18.99
C TRP A 106 17.91 -53.94 -20.24
N MET A 107 18.37 -55.19 -20.33
CA MET A 107 18.09 -56.09 -21.46
C MET A 107 16.58 -56.40 -21.62
N LEU A 108 15.85 -56.53 -20.51
CA LEU A 108 14.39 -56.69 -20.54
C LEU A 108 13.67 -55.44 -21.06
N THR A 109 14.21 -54.26 -20.77
CA THR A 109 13.69 -52.97 -21.25
C THR A 109 13.90 -52.82 -22.75
N GLU A 110 15.09 -53.15 -23.26
CA GLU A 110 15.35 -53.19 -24.72
C GLU A 110 14.46 -54.21 -25.44
N GLY A 111 14.10 -55.30 -24.76
CA GLY A 111 13.19 -56.32 -25.26
C GLY A 111 11.70 -55.93 -25.22
N THR A 112 11.31 -54.81 -24.60
CA THR A 112 9.91 -54.41 -24.36
C THR A 112 9.06 -55.48 -23.65
N ILE A 113 9.67 -56.20 -22.68
CA ILE A 113 9.03 -57.34 -21.98
C ILE A 113 8.64 -56.93 -20.56
N GLU A 114 7.36 -57.09 -20.20
CA GLU A 114 6.84 -56.87 -18.83
C GLU A 114 7.28 -55.50 -18.23
N GLU A 115 7.18 -54.42 -19.01
CA GLU A 115 7.67 -53.07 -18.68
C GLU A 115 7.23 -52.54 -17.30
N VAL A 116 5.96 -52.79 -16.92
CA VAL A 116 5.43 -52.38 -15.60
C VAL A 116 6.14 -53.10 -14.45
N ARG A 117 6.43 -54.41 -14.61
CA ARG A 117 7.12 -55.20 -13.59
C ARG A 117 8.57 -54.78 -13.48
N VAL A 118 9.23 -54.46 -14.59
CA VAL A 118 10.59 -53.89 -14.60
C VAL A 118 10.59 -52.57 -13.82
N LEU A 119 9.67 -51.66 -14.13
CA LEU A 119 9.54 -50.37 -13.43
C LEU A 119 9.32 -50.54 -11.93
N GLN A 120 8.41 -51.43 -11.52
CA GLN A 120 8.16 -51.75 -10.10
C GLN A 120 9.40 -52.30 -9.40
N THR A 121 10.16 -53.18 -10.08
CA THR A 121 11.37 -53.80 -9.52
C THR A 121 12.48 -52.76 -9.34
N VAL A 122 12.68 -51.88 -10.32
CA VAL A 122 13.65 -50.77 -10.23
C VAL A 122 13.26 -49.80 -9.12
N THR A 123 11.98 -49.42 -9.05
CA THR A 123 11.48 -48.51 -8.01
C THR A 123 11.76 -49.07 -6.63
N LEU A 124 11.40 -50.35 -6.41
CA LEU A 124 11.58 -51.03 -5.14
C LEU A 124 13.06 -51.16 -4.76
N LEU A 125 13.93 -51.51 -5.72
CA LEU A 125 15.36 -51.63 -5.49
C LEU A 125 15.94 -50.32 -4.94
N LEU A 126 15.56 -49.20 -5.53
CA LEU A 126 16.05 -47.89 -5.11
C LEU A 126 15.39 -47.42 -3.81
N THR A 127 14.10 -47.63 -3.59
CA THR A 127 13.44 -47.17 -2.35
C THR A 127 13.85 -47.96 -1.12
N THR A 128 14.20 -49.24 -1.27
CA THR A 128 14.44 -50.13 -0.12
C THR A 128 15.93 -50.35 0.17
N SER A 129 16.83 -50.11 -0.79
CA SER A 129 18.25 -50.37 -0.62
C SER A 129 19.17 -49.20 -0.98
N ASP A 130 20.11 -48.89 -0.10
CA ASP A 130 21.14 -47.85 -0.29
C ASP A 130 22.42 -48.38 -0.97
N ILE A 131 22.34 -49.62 -1.48
CA ILE A 131 23.45 -50.37 -2.07
C ILE A 131 23.65 -49.99 -3.54
N ALA A 132 22.59 -49.55 -4.22
CA ALA A 132 22.66 -49.08 -5.61
C ALA A 132 23.28 -47.67 -5.69
N ARG A 133 24.56 -47.59 -6.07
CA ARG A 133 25.35 -46.34 -6.19
C ARG A 133 26.06 -46.24 -7.55
N GLY A 134 26.43 -45.03 -7.95
CA GLY A 134 27.23 -44.76 -9.15
C GLY A 134 26.59 -45.28 -10.43
N ILE A 135 27.34 -46.05 -11.22
CA ILE A 135 26.89 -46.57 -12.52
C ILE A 135 25.61 -47.42 -12.41
N THR A 136 25.43 -48.18 -11.32
CA THR A 136 24.23 -49.00 -11.12
C THR A 136 22.98 -48.14 -10.95
N LEU A 137 23.10 -47.03 -10.22
CA LEU A 137 22.02 -46.04 -10.05
C LEU A 137 21.70 -45.35 -11.37
N SER A 138 22.73 -44.91 -12.11
CA SER A 138 22.57 -44.33 -13.45
C SER A 138 21.78 -45.27 -14.38
N LYS A 139 22.18 -46.53 -14.49
CA LYS A 139 21.47 -47.53 -15.32
C LYS A 139 20.00 -47.68 -14.91
N CYS A 140 19.72 -47.76 -13.61
CA CYS A 140 18.35 -47.86 -13.10
C CYS A 140 17.51 -46.62 -13.44
N LEU A 141 18.07 -45.42 -13.31
CA LEU A 141 17.39 -44.18 -13.69
C LEU A 141 17.13 -44.13 -15.19
N VAL A 142 18.13 -44.46 -16.01
CA VAL A 142 17.99 -44.47 -17.48
C VAL A 142 16.93 -45.48 -17.93
N ILE A 143 16.79 -46.64 -17.29
CA ILE A 143 15.67 -47.57 -17.55
C ILE A 143 14.33 -46.87 -17.33
N CYS A 144 14.14 -46.18 -16.20
CA CYS A 144 12.89 -45.45 -15.93
C CYS A 144 12.63 -44.33 -16.94
N PHE A 145 13.67 -43.59 -17.34
CA PHE A 145 13.54 -42.55 -18.36
C PHE A 145 13.22 -43.12 -19.75
N ASN A 146 13.88 -44.19 -20.17
CA ASN A 146 13.61 -44.85 -21.44
C ASN A 146 12.19 -45.40 -21.50
N LEU A 147 11.68 -45.99 -20.40
CA LEU A 147 10.29 -46.43 -20.30
C LEU A 147 9.29 -45.26 -20.38
N HIS A 148 9.66 -44.08 -19.86
CA HIS A 148 8.82 -42.89 -19.97
C HIS A 148 8.74 -42.36 -21.41
N PHE A 149 9.86 -42.32 -22.13
CA PHE A 149 9.91 -41.82 -23.51
C PHE A 149 9.63 -42.90 -24.57
N ASN A 150 9.38 -44.14 -24.16
CA ASN A 150 9.02 -45.20 -25.09
C ASN A 150 7.65 -44.92 -25.72
N ARG A 151 7.53 -45.06 -27.05
CA ARG A 151 6.30 -44.74 -27.81
C ARG A 151 5.23 -45.84 -27.76
N GLY A 152 5.37 -46.80 -26.85
CA GLY A 152 4.47 -47.95 -26.71
C GLY A 152 3.16 -47.59 -26.01
N ASP A 153 3.11 -47.80 -24.69
CA ASP A 153 1.90 -47.67 -23.87
C ASP A 153 1.91 -46.40 -23.00
N GLN A 154 0.88 -45.55 -23.17
CA GLN A 154 0.73 -44.30 -22.41
C GLN A 154 0.57 -44.52 -20.90
N THR A 155 -0.02 -45.65 -20.47
CA THR A 155 -0.18 -45.96 -19.04
C THR A 155 1.16 -46.28 -18.39
N VAL A 156 2.02 -47.00 -19.11
CA VAL A 156 3.40 -47.27 -18.71
C VAL A 156 4.20 -45.97 -18.68
N ALA A 157 4.07 -45.13 -19.71
CA ALA A 157 4.75 -43.84 -19.78
C ALA A 157 4.36 -42.89 -18.62
N ASN A 158 3.07 -42.83 -18.26
CA ASN A 158 2.58 -42.02 -17.14
C ASN A 158 3.09 -42.56 -15.79
N THR A 159 3.05 -43.88 -15.60
CA THR A 159 3.56 -44.54 -14.38
C THR A 159 5.08 -44.32 -14.27
N ALA A 160 5.81 -44.47 -15.37
CA ALA A 160 7.25 -44.21 -15.45
C ALA A 160 7.58 -42.74 -15.15
N SER A 161 6.78 -41.78 -15.63
CA SER A 161 6.94 -40.36 -15.30
C SER A 161 6.87 -40.10 -13.79
N ALA A 162 5.86 -40.68 -13.11
CA ALA A 162 5.70 -40.56 -11.67
C ALA A 162 6.86 -41.22 -10.91
N THR A 163 7.27 -42.42 -11.35
CA THR A 163 8.43 -43.12 -10.80
C THR A 163 9.71 -42.31 -10.95
N VAL A 164 9.98 -41.72 -12.12
CA VAL A 164 11.18 -40.89 -12.34
C VAL A 164 11.21 -39.73 -11.35
N ARG A 165 10.09 -39.01 -11.16
CA ARG A 165 10.03 -37.91 -10.17
C ARG A 165 10.33 -38.39 -8.77
N GLN A 166 9.72 -39.50 -8.36
CA GLN A 166 9.94 -40.11 -7.05
C GLN A 166 11.41 -40.53 -6.85
N LEU A 167 12.03 -41.14 -7.85
CA LEU A 167 13.41 -41.60 -7.78
C LEU A 167 14.41 -40.44 -7.76
N VAL A 168 14.17 -39.39 -8.56
CA VAL A 168 14.97 -38.17 -8.53
C VAL A 168 14.87 -37.51 -7.15
N SER A 169 13.66 -37.38 -6.59
CA SER A 169 13.46 -36.90 -5.20
C SER A 169 14.22 -37.75 -4.19
N LEU A 170 14.17 -39.08 -4.31
CA LEU A 170 14.87 -40.00 -3.43
C LEU A 170 16.39 -39.81 -3.46
N VAL A 171 16.99 -39.57 -4.64
CA VAL A 171 18.43 -39.30 -4.74
C VAL A 171 18.81 -38.07 -3.91
N PHE A 172 18.01 -37.00 -3.93
CA PHE A 172 18.26 -35.81 -3.12
C PHE A 172 17.93 -35.98 -1.63
N GLU A 173 16.94 -36.79 -1.27
CA GLU A 173 16.64 -37.15 0.12
C GLU A 173 17.78 -37.94 0.76
N ARG A 174 18.44 -38.81 0.00
CA ARG A 174 19.64 -39.54 0.47
C ARG A 174 20.77 -38.59 0.86
N ILE A 175 20.98 -37.49 0.13
CA ILE A 175 21.97 -36.47 0.50
C ILE A 175 21.63 -35.87 1.87
N LEU A 176 20.35 -35.52 2.10
CA LEU A 176 19.93 -34.97 3.39
C LEU A 176 20.11 -35.96 4.54
N SER A 177 19.98 -37.27 4.28
CA SER A 177 20.27 -38.31 5.27
C SER A 177 21.77 -38.47 5.52
N GLU A 178 22.59 -38.37 4.47
CA GLU A 178 24.06 -38.42 4.53
C GLU A 178 24.60 -37.22 5.34
N ASP A 179 24.13 -36.01 5.02
CA ASP A 179 24.51 -34.76 5.69
C ASP A 179 24.21 -34.83 7.22
N LYS A 180 23.04 -35.34 7.62
CA LYS A 180 22.67 -35.54 9.04
C LYS A 180 23.59 -36.52 9.78
N THR A 181 24.11 -37.52 9.10
CA THR A 181 25.03 -38.49 9.71
C THR A 181 26.47 -37.97 9.80
N THR A 182 26.85 -37.04 8.92
CA THR A 182 28.20 -36.48 8.87
C THR A 182 28.45 -35.29 9.81
N ASP A 183 27.41 -34.59 10.29
CA ASP A 183 27.54 -33.52 11.31
C ASP A 183 28.17 -33.98 12.65
N CYS A 184 28.44 -35.29 12.82
CA CYS A 184 29.15 -35.85 13.97
C CYS A 184 30.65 -36.15 13.76
N LYS A 185 31.26 -35.87 12.60
CA LYS A 185 32.71 -36.08 12.39
C LYS A 185 33.39 -35.00 11.51
N GLU A 186 34.19 -34.18 12.18
CA GLU A 186 35.29 -33.30 11.73
C GLU A 186 34.99 -32.11 10.79
N PRO A 187 35.63 -30.93 11.04
CA PRO A 187 35.58 -29.78 10.16
C PRO A 187 36.31 -30.10 8.85
N ARG A 188 35.66 -29.82 7.72
CA ARG A 188 36.24 -29.95 6.37
C ARG A 188 37.34 -28.89 6.17
N GLU A 189 38.55 -29.17 6.65
CA GLU A 189 39.75 -28.42 6.27
C GLU A 189 40.07 -28.72 4.79
N ASP A 190 40.36 -27.67 4.02
CA ASP A 190 40.86 -27.66 2.63
C ASP A 190 39.87 -27.99 1.49
N ALA A 191 38.78 -27.22 1.38
CA ALA A 191 37.94 -27.17 0.18
C ALA A 191 38.06 -25.83 -0.58
N GLU A 192 39.29 -25.38 -0.87
CA GLU A 192 39.53 -24.68 -2.13
C GLU A 192 39.35 -25.70 -3.27
N SER A 193 38.09 -26.05 -3.53
CA SER A 193 37.70 -26.87 -4.67
C SER A 193 38.29 -26.24 -5.94
N ASN A 194 39.04 -27.01 -6.71
CA ASN A 194 39.50 -26.62 -8.05
C ASN A 194 38.27 -26.30 -8.91
N LEU A 195 37.77 -25.06 -8.88
CA LEU A 195 36.66 -24.58 -9.72
C LEU A 195 36.92 -24.79 -11.21
N GLU A 196 38.19 -24.92 -11.62
CA GLU A 196 38.59 -25.25 -12.99
C GLU A 196 38.35 -26.73 -13.35
N GLU A 197 38.46 -27.67 -12.41
CA GLU A 197 38.17 -29.09 -12.66
C GLU A 197 36.66 -29.34 -12.86
N LEU A 198 35.81 -28.55 -12.20
CA LEU A 198 34.34 -28.59 -12.34
C LEU A 198 33.85 -28.01 -13.68
N LYS A 199 34.67 -27.21 -14.39
CA LYS A 199 34.34 -26.70 -15.74
C LYS A 199 34.45 -27.79 -16.80
N ALA A 200 35.36 -28.75 -16.63
CA ALA A 200 35.49 -29.89 -17.50
C ALA A 200 34.38 -30.90 -17.17
N LEU A 201 33.39 -31.05 -18.06
CA LEU A 201 32.28 -32.01 -17.97
C LEU A 201 32.82 -33.46 -17.94
N LYS A 202 33.38 -33.89 -16.81
CA LYS A 202 33.85 -35.26 -16.60
C LYS A 202 32.74 -36.03 -15.91
N GLY A 203 32.40 -37.22 -16.43
CA GLY A 203 31.44 -38.15 -15.81
C GLY A 203 31.95 -38.82 -14.53
N VAL A 204 32.75 -38.10 -13.72
CA VAL A 204 33.38 -38.60 -12.50
C VAL A 204 32.95 -37.68 -11.35
N SER A 205 32.48 -38.27 -10.26
CA SER A 205 32.07 -37.53 -9.07
C SER A 205 33.24 -36.71 -8.51
N PRO A 206 33.03 -35.42 -8.14
CA PRO A 206 34.05 -34.63 -7.47
C PRO A 206 34.58 -35.36 -6.23
N LYS A 207 35.90 -35.42 -6.05
CA LYS A 207 36.53 -36.10 -4.90
C LYS A 207 36.23 -35.41 -3.56
N SER A 208 35.74 -34.17 -3.59
CA SER A 208 35.30 -33.40 -2.43
C SER A 208 33.92 -33.82 -1.92
N LEU A 209 33.10 -34.48 -2.74
CA LEU A 209 31.73 -34.86 -2.41
C LEU A 209 31.66 -36.30 -1.89
N GLN A 210 30.76 -36.51 -0.95
CA GLN A 210 30.40 -37.84 -0.46
C GLN A 210 29.69 -38.66 -1.56
N PRO A 211 29.63 -40.01 -1.44
CA PRO A 211 29.09 -40.86 -2.50
C PRO A 211 27.65 -40.51 -2.94
N PHE A 212 26.73 -40.20 -2.02
CA PHE A 212 25.36 -39.83 -2.41
C PHE A 212 25.29 -38.41 -2.97
N ALA A 213 26.03 -37.47 -2.40
CA ALA A 213 26.16 -36.11 -2.94
C ALA A 213 26.79 -36.09 -4.35
N GLY A 214 27.76 -36.96 -4.62
CA GLY A 214 28.42 -37.11 -5.92
C GLY A 214 27.49 -37.67 -7.00
N ASP A 215 26.70 -38.70 -6.67
CA ASP A 215 25.68 -39.25 -7.57
C ASP A 215 24.62 -38.20 -7.92
N ALA A 216 24.17 -37.43 -6.94
CA ALA A 216 23.20 -36.35 -7.15
C ALA A 216 23.75 -35.18 -7.98
N PHE A 217 25.03 -34.83 -7.79
CA PHE A 217 25.71 -33.80 -8.58
C PHE A 217 25.75 -34.19 -10.06
N LEU A 218 26.14 -35.44 -10.37
CA LEU A 218 26.18 -35.95 -11.74
C LEU A 218 24.77 -36.02 -12.36
N LEU A 219 23.77 -36.47 -11.59
CA LEU A 219 22.38 -36.46 -12.03
C LEU A 219 21.92 -35.04 -12.38
N PHE A 220 22.17 -34.05 -11.52
CA PHE A 220 21.76 -32.68 -11.74
C PHE A 220 22.47 -32.05 -12.95
N GLN A 221 23.77 -32.28 -13.11
CA GLN A 221 24.55 -31.83 -14.27
C GLN A 221 24.00 -32.39 -15.58
N ASP A 222 23.71 -33.68 -15.62
CA ASP A 222 23.20 -34.34 -16.82
C ASP A 222 21.77 -33.91 -17.14
N LEU A 223 20.91 -33.68 -16.13
CA LEU A 223 19.59 -33.10 -16.36
C LEU A 223 19.69 -31.72 -17.03
N ILE A 224 20.61 -30.86 -16.60
CA ILE A 224 20.84 -29.55 -17.24
C ILE A 224 21.31 -29.72 -18.68
N SER A 225 22.24 -30.64 -18.92
CA SER A 225 22.81 -30.91 -20.25
C SER A 225 21.75 -31.45 -21.21
N LEU A 226 20.93 -32.40 -20.74
CA LEU A 226 19.82 -32.97 -21.51
C LEU A 226 18.75 -31.93 -21.85
N VAL A 227 18.42 -31.00 -20.94
CA VAL A 227 17.49 -29.88 -21.25
C VAL A 227 18.10 -28.95 -22.30
N ASN A 228 19.42 -28.74 -22.27
CA ASN A 228 20.13 -27.95 -23.28
C ASN A 228 20.18 -28.63 -24.67
N GLY A 229 19.94 -29.94 -24.72
CA GLY A 229 20.08 -30.77 -25.92
C GLY A 229 21.50 -31.30 -26.13
N ASP A 230 22.35 -31.24 -25.11
CA ASP A 230 23.70 -31.82 -25.11
C ASP A 230 23.64 -33.28 -24.60
N GLN A 231 24.66 -34.09 -24.93
CA GLN A 231 24.71 -35.47 -24.48
C GLN A 231 25.06 -35.58 -22.98
N PRO A 232 24.41 -36.50 -22.23
CA PRO A 232 24.70 -36.72 -20.82
C PRO A 232 26.06 -37.43 -20.64
N SER A 233 26.72 -37.15 -19.53
CA SER A 233 28.04 -37.69 -19.20
C SER A 233 27.99 -38.94 -18.31
N TRP A 234 26.92 -39.10 -17.53
CA TRP A 234 26.69 -40.15 -16.54
C TRP A 234 25.46 -41.00 -16.85
N LEU A 235 24.36 -40.41 -17.35
CA LEU A 235 23.14 -41.07 -17.82
C LEU A 235 23.32 -41.63 -19.25
N ILE A 236 24.29 -42.52 -19.42
CA ILE A 236 24.65 -43.11 -20.71
C ILE A 236 23.47 -43.98 -21.22
N GLY A 237 23.01 -43.72 -22.44
CA GLY A 237 21.90 -44.43 -23.08
C GLY A 237 20.59 -43.62 -23.19
N MET A 238 20.56 -42.41 -22.64
CA MET A 238 19.49 -41.43 -22.88
C MET A 238 19.76 -40.63 -24.16
N ASN A 239 18.84 -40.74 -25.13
CA ASN A 239 18.98 -40.07 -26.43
C ASN A 239 18.02 -38.88 -26.62
N GLU A 240 16.83 -38.92 -26.03
CA GLU A 240 15.81 -37.88 -26.18
C GLU A 240 15.13 -37.60 -24.84
N MET A 241 15.11 -36.33 -24.43
CA MET A 241 14.31 -35.85 -23.31
C MET A 241 13.54 -34.61 -23.74
N THR A 242 12.24 -34.55 -23.41
CA THR A 242 11.45 -33.34 -23.67
C THR A 242 11.91 -32.21 -22.75
N ARG A 243 12.13 -31.01 -23.30
CA ARG A 243 12.52 -29.82 -22.52
C ARG A 243 11.54 -29.51 -21.40
N THR A 244 10.24 -29.77 -21.62
CA THR A 244 9.18 -29.56 -20.63
C THR A 244 9.36 -30.45 -19.41
N PHE A 245 9.62 -31.75 -19.61
CA PHE A 245 9.80 -32.68 -18.50
C PHE A 245 11.08 -32.40 -17.71
N GLY A 246 12.18 -32.11 -18.40
CA GLY A 246 13.43 -31.75 -17.73
C GLY A 246 13.34 -30.46 -16.92
N LEU A 247 12.68 -29.42 -17.45
CA LEU A 247 12.46 -28.17 -16.69
C LEU A 247 11.58 -28.39 -15.45
N GLU A 248 10.59 -29.28 -15.51
CA GLU A 248 9.78 -29.65 -14.34
C GLU A 248 10.60 -30.40 -13.28
N LEU A 249 11.49 -31.31 -13.70
CA LEU A 249 12.40 -31.98 -12.76
C LEU A 249 13.35 -30.97 -12.11
N LEU A 250 13.91 -30.03 -12.88
CA LEU A 250 14.76 -28.97 -12.34
C LEU A 250 14.01 -28.07 -11.35
N GLU A 251 12.78 -27.65 -11.69
CA GLU A 251 11.91 -26.90 -10.79
C GLU A 251 11.61 -27.68 -9.50
N MET A 252 11.29 -28.98 -9.62
CA MET A 252 11.02 -29.84 -8.48
C MET A 252 12.23 -29.95 -7.53
N ILE A 253 13.42 -30.18 -8.07
CA ILE A 253 14.66 -30.29 -7.29
C ILE A 253 14.95 -28.97 -6.56
N LEU A 254 14.94 -27.85 -7.29
CA LEU A 254 15.27 -26.53 -6.75
C LEU A 254 14.20 -26.00 -5.77
N SER A 255 12.94 -26.39 -5.96
CA SER A 255 11.87 -26.03 -5.03
C SER A 255 11.87 -26.91 -3.78
N THR A 256 12.17 -28.20 -3.87
CA THR A 256 12.03 -29.14 -2.75
C THR A 256 13.27 -29.21 -1.87
N TYR A 257 14.48 -29.10 -2.45
CA TYR A 257 15.74 -29.30 -1.73
C TYR A 257 16.67 -28.06 -1.65
N PRO A 258 16.21 -26.86 -1.23
CA PRO A 258 17.09 -25.70 -1.12
C PRO A 258 18.33 -25.91 -0.24
N ALA A 259 18.17 -26.65 0.87
CA ALA A 259 19.24 -26.86 1.87
C ALA A 259 20.51 -27.47 1.25
N VAL A 260 20.36 -28.45 0.34
CA VAL A 260 21.50 -29.10 -0.34
C VAL A 260 22.37 -28.09 -1.08
N PHE A 261 21.74 -27.14 -1.77
CA PHE A 261 22.44 -26.11 -2.55
C PHE A 261 23.09 -25.03 -1.68
N PHE A 262 22.66 -24.84 -0.44
CA PHE A 262 23.31 -23.93 0.51
C PHE A 262 24.47 -24.61 1.26
N SER A 263 24.37 -25.93 1.50
CA SER A 263 25.39 -26.69 2.22
C SER A 263 26.62 -27.04 1.39
N HIS A 264 26.46 -27.25 0.07
CA HIS A 264 27.54 -27.74 -0.80
C HIS A 264 27.92 -26.72 -1.89
N PRO A 265 29.18 -26.23 -1.94
CA PRO A 265 29.63 -25.21 -2.89
C PRO A 265 29.62 -25.66 -4.36
N GLU A 266 29.76 -26.95 -4.63
CA GLU A 266 29.72 -27.53 -5.97
C GLU A 266 28.34 -27.35 -6.62
N PHE A 267 27.26 -27.50 -5.83
CA PHE A 267 25.90 -27.25 -6.30
C PHE A 267 25.64 -25.76 -6.57
N VAL A 268 26.27 -24.86 -5.80
CA VAL A 268 26.25 -23.41 -6.07
C VAL A 268 26.91 -23.10 -7.42
N PHE A 269 28.02 -23.75 -7.74
CA PHE A 269 28.69 -23.59 -9.03
C PHE A 269 27.78 -24.01 -10.20
N LEU A 270 27.14 -25.18 -10.13
CA LEU A 270 26.20 -25.63 -11.17
C LEU A 270 25.02 -24.65 -11.31
N LEU A 271 24.51 -24.13 -10.19
CA LEU A 271 23.42 -23.16 -10.20
C LEU A 271 23.81 -21.87 -10.94
N LYS A 272 24.99 -21.32 -10.64
CA LYS A 272 25.50 -20.06 -11.25
C LYS A 272 25.86 -20.22 -12.73
N GLU A 273 26.73 -21.17 -13.05
CA GLU A 273 27.33 -21.26 -14.39
C GLU A 273 26.49 -22.04 -15.40
N ARG A 274 25.66 -22.99 -14.94
CA ARG A 274 24.94 -23.91 -15.83
C ARG A 274 23.44 -23.64 -15.84
N VAL A 275 22.79 -23.60 -14.67
CA VAL A 275 21.33 -23.37 -14.60
C VAL A 275 20.98 -21.96 -15.07
N CYS A 276 21.68 -20.92 -14.59
CA CYS A 276 21.36 -19.55 -15.00
C CYS A 276 21.62 -19.33 -16.50
N ALA A 277 22.77 -19.82 -17.01
CA ALA A 277 23.07 -19.78 -18.43
C ALA A 277 22.03 -20.52 -19.30
N LEU A 278 21.56 -21.69 -18.85
CA LEU A 278 20.49 -22.44 -19.52
C LEU A 278 19.19 -21.64 -19.56
N VAL A 279 18.77 -21.07 -18.43
CA VAL A 279 17.55 -20.27 -18.33
C VAL A 279 17.63 -19.06 -19.26
N ILE A 280 18.73 -18.31 -19.26
CA ILE A 280 18.95 -17.16 -20.15
C ILE A 280 18.92 -17.59 -21.62
N LYS A 281 19.58 -18.69 -21.98
CA LYS A 281 19.60 -19.24 -23.35
C LYS A 281 18.20 -19.63 -23.81
N LEU A 282 17.42 -20.30 -22.96
CA LEU A 282 16.07 -20.75 -23.29
C LEU A 282 15.03 -19.61 -23.34
N PHE A 283 15.29 -18.49 -22.65
CA PHE A 283 14.48 -17.28 -22.79
C PHE A 283 14.83 -16.43 -24.03
N SER A 284 16.02 -16.59 -24.62
CA SER A 284 16.46 -15.80 -25.79
C SER A 284 15.45 -15.78 -26.96
N PRO A 285 14.83 -16.91 -27.38
CA PRO A 285 13.78 -16.90 -28.40
C PRO A 285 12.54 -16.07 -27.99
N ASN A 286 12.17 -16.12 -26.71
CA ASN A 286 11.02 -15.38 -26.16
C ASN A 286 11.25 -13.86 -26.17
N VAL A 287 12.49 -13.41 -26.04
CA VAL A 287 12.87 -11.98 -26.06
C VAL A 287 12.94 -11.44 -27.50
N LYS A 288 13.30 -12.27 -28.48
CA LYS A 288 13.44 -11.84 -29.88
C LYS A 288 12.12 -11.79 -30.63
N HIS A 289 11.13 -12.58 -30.24
CA HIS A 289 9.82 -12.61 -30.90
C HIS A 289 8.98 -11.36 -30.54
N GLN A 290 8.89 -10.41 -31.46
CA GLN A 290 8.12 -9.16 -31.34
C GLN A 290 6.79 -9.31 -32.10
N SER A 291 5.66 -8.97 -31.49
CA SER A 291 4.31 -9.21 -32.05
C SER A 291 3.90 -8.24 -33.18
N ARG A 292 4.85 -7.70 -33.95
CA ARG A 292 4.56 -6.82 -35.10
C ARG A 292 4.54 -7.62 -36.40
N SER A 293 3.34 -7.74 -36.96
CA SER A 293 3.09 -8.27 -38.30
C SER A 293 3.61 -7.33 -39.39
N SER A 294 4.67 -7.73 -40.08
CA SER A 294 4.93 -7.34 -41.46
C SER A 294 4.59 -8.53 -42.37
N PRO A 295 3.66 -8.41 -43.32
CA PRO A 295 3.31 -9.51 -44.22
C PRO A 295 4.27 -9.51 -45.42
N ALA A 296 5.52 -9.93 -45.23
CA ALA A 296 6.42 -10.36 -46.31
C ALA A 296 7.74 -10.88 -45.75
N GLN A 297 7.79 -12.17 -45.43
CA GLN A 297 8.85 -13.13 -45.83
C GLN A 297 8.78 -14.34 -44.91
N GLN A 298 8.49 -15.48 -45.52
CA GLN A 298 8.63 -16.81 -44.93
C GLN A 298 10.10 -17.01 -44.55
N ALA A 299 10.40 -16.89 -43.26
CA ALA A 299 11.60 -17.44 -42.65
C ALA A 299 11.18 -18.40 -41.53
N ALA A 300 11.81 -19.57 -41.53
CA ALA A 300 11.57 -20.80 -40.79
C ALA A 300 10.76 -20.76 -39.47
N SER A 301 9.90 -21.77 -39.33
CA SER A 301 9.02 -22.12 -38.21
C SER A 301 9.71 -22.51 -36.87
N GLN A 302 10.80 -21.84 -36.48
CA GLN A 302 11.54 -22.15 -35.24
C GLN A 302 11.61 -21.01 -34.20
N ASP A 303 11.23 -19.78 -34.57
CA ASP A 303 11.35 -18.60 -33.69
C ASP A 303 10.08 -18.29 -32.85
N LYS A 304 9.05 -19.14 -32.91
CA LYS A 304 7.83 -18.93 -32.12
C LYS A 304 8.04 -19.36 -30.65
N PRO A 305 7.74 -18.52 -29.66
CA PRO A 305 7.84 -18.87 -28.25
C PRO A 305 6.92 -20.06 -27.92
N TYR A 306 7.50 -21.17 -27.47
CA TYR A 306 6.74 -22.36 -27.10
C TYR A 306 6.15 -22.17 -25.69
N TYR A 307 4.81 -22.12 -25.61
CA TYR A 307 4.07 -21.81 -24.39
C TYR A 307 4.44 -22.72 -23.20
N PRO A 308 4.45 -24.07 -23.33
CA PRO A 308 4.76 -24.97 -22.22
C PRO A 308 6.17 -24.79 -21.64
N VAL A 309 7.15 -24.44 -22.48
CA VAL A 309 8.52 -24.17 -22.04
C VAL A 309 8.60 -22.80 -21.37
N SER A 310 7.96 -21.78 -21.93
CA SER A 310 7.95 -20.42 -21.36
C SER A 310 7.32 -20.37 -19.97
N LEU A 311 6.21 -21.08 -19.76
CA LEU A 311 5.53 -21.20 -18.47
C LEU A 311 6.45 -21.85 -17.41
N ARG A 312 7.08 -22.98 -17.74
CA ARG A 312 7.99 -23.70 -16.83
C ARG A 312 9.25 -22.88 -16.53
N LEU A 313 9.78 -22.14 -17.51
CA LEU A 313 10.91 -21.23 -17.28
C LEU A 313 10.53 -20.08 -16.33
N LEU A 314 9.34 -19.50 -16.45
CA LEU A 314 8.88 -18.43 -15.55
C LEU A 314 8.68 -18.94 -14.12
N ARG A 315 8.15 -20.17 -13.95
CA ARG A 315 8.09 -20.84 -12.65
C ARG A 315 9.48 -21.06 -12.06
N LEU A 316 10.41 -21.60 -12.86
CA LEU A 316 11.79 -21.83 -12.46
C LEU A 316 12.48 -20.53 -12.02
N VAL A 317 12.32 -19.44 -12.80
CA VAL A 317 12.82 -18.10 -12.41
C VAL A 317 12.20 -17.63 -11.09
N THR A 318 10.89 -17.84 -10.90
CA THR A 318 10.23 -17.49 -9.64
C THR A 318 10.84 -18.23 -8.45
N VAL A 319 11.12 -19.53 -8.58
CA VAL A 319 11.80 -20.33 -7.54
C VAL A 319 13.24 -19.85 -7.30
N LEU A 320 14.00 -19.56 -8.37
CA LEU A 320 15.37 -19.07 -8.29
C LEU A 320 15.46 -17.75 -7.52
N VAL A 321 14.61 -16.78 -7.86
CA VAL A 321 14.59 -15.48 -7.16
C VAL A 321 14.07 -15.65 -5.72
N GLN A 322 13.05 -16.47 -5.48
CA GLN A 322 12.47 -16.63 -4.15
C GLN A 322 13.41 -17.30 -3.15
N LYS A 323 14.12 -18.36 -3.57
CA LYS A 323 14.90 -19.21 -2.64
C LYS A 323 16.41 -18.97 -2.71
N TYR A 324 16.95 -18.56 -3.85
CA TYR A 324 18.40 -18.51 -4.09
C TYR A 324 18.97 -17.09 -4.22
N TYR A 325 18.16 -16.07 -3.93
CA TYR A 325 18.52 -14.66 -4.01
C TYR A 325 19.90 -14.31 -3.41
N LYS A 326 20.19 -14.79 -2.19
CA LYS A 326 21.43 -14.48 -1.47
C LYS A 326 22.69 -14.94 -2.19
N ILE A 327 22.59 -16.00 -2.98
CA ILE A 327 23.71 -16.60 -3.72
C ILE A 327 23.83 -15.98 -5.12
N LEU A 328 22.69 -15.67 -5.76
CA LEU A 328 22.56 -15.34 -7.18
C LEU A 328 22.28 -13.84 -7.45
N VAL A 329 23.01 -12.93 -6.79
CA VAL A 329 22.70 -11.49 -6.90
C VAL A 329 22.76 -10.96 -8.35
N THR A 330 23.80 -11.30 -9.13
CA THR A 330 23.92 -10.83 -10.52
C THR A 330 22.91 -11.47 -11.47
N GLU A 331 22.66 -12.77 -11.31
CA GLU A 331 21.73 -13.50 -12.18
C GLU A 331 20.27 -13.13 -11.89
N CYS A 332 19.90 -12.93 -10.62
CA CYS A 332 18.59 -12.44 -10.23
C CYS A 332 18.32 -11.02 -10.78
N GLU A 333 19.33 -10.16 -10.92
CA GLU A 333 19.19 -8.85 -11.58
C GLU A 333 18.77 -9.00 -13.04
N ILE A 334 19.42 -9.91 -13.77
CA ILE A 334 19.09 -10.23 -15.16
C ILE A 334 17.67 -10.80 -15.25
N PHE A 335 17.30 -11.74 -14.38
CA PHE A 335 15.97 -12.36 -14.38
C PHE A 335 14.85 -11.36 -14.06
N LEU A 336 15.03 -10.51 -13.06
CA LEU A 336 14.04 -9.48 -12.70
C LEU A 336 13.89 -8.46 -13.83
N SER A 337 15.01 -8.01 -14.42
CA SER A 337 15.00 -7.12 -15.58
C SER A 337 14.34 -7.75 -16.81
N LEU A 338 14.48 -9.06 -16.97
CA LEU A 338 13.82 -9.83 -18.03
C LEU A 338 12.31 -9.91 -17.82
N LEU A 339 11.85 -10.16 -16.58
CA LEU A 339 10.44 -10.16 -16.22
C LEU A 339 9.79 -8.80 -16.50
N VAL A 340 10.50 -7.71 -16.19
CA VAL A 340 10.07 -6.34 -16.51
C VAL A 340 9.91 -6.14 -18.02
N LYS A 341 10.88 -6.58 -18.84
CA LYS A 341 10.80 -6.51 -20.32
C LYS A 341 9.67 -7.35 -20.92
N PHE A 342 9.18 -8.38 -20.22
CA PHE A 342 8.02 -9.14 -20.67
C PHE A 342 6.69 -8.39 -20.50
N LEU A 343 6.65 -7.27 -19.76
CA LEU A 343 5.47 -6.43 -19.63
C LEU A 343 5.25 -5.46 -20.80
N ASP A 344 6.26 -5.30 -21.67
CA ASP A 344 6.22 -4.41 -22.83
C ASP A 344 4.99 -4.67 -23.73
N PRO A 345 4.41 -3.62 -24.34
CA PRO A 345 3.20 -3.74 -25.15
C PRO A 345 3.39 -4.58 -26.42
N ASP A 346 4.63 -4.75 -26.88
CA ASP A 346 4.98 -5.51 -28.08
C ASP A 346 4.96 -7.05 -27.87
N ARG A 347 4.76 -7.52 -26.63
CA ARG A 347 4.74 -8.93 -26.26
C ARG A 347 3.34 -9.53 -26.32
N ALA A 348 3.25 -10.84 -26.51
CA ALA A 348 1.96 -11.53 -26.54
C ALA A 348 1.24 -11.40 -25.19
N VAL A 349 -0.09 -11.20 -25.21
CA VAL A 349 -0.89 -10.94 -23.99
C VAL A 349 -0.70 -12.04 -22.94
N TRP A 350 -0.56 -13.31 -23.35
CA TRP A 350 -0.33 -14.44 -22.45
C TRP A 350 1.04 -14.39 -21.77
N GLN A 351 2.08 -13.92 -22.47
CA GLN A 351 3.40 -13.74 -21.87
C GLN A 351 3.37 -12.62 -20.83
N ARG A 352 2.70 -11.51 -21.15
CA ARG A 352 2.53 -10.38 -20.24
C ARG A 352 1.79 -10.80 -18.96
N CYS A 353 0.71 -11.59 -19.09
CA CYS A 353 -0.05 -12.07 -17.94
C CYS A 353 0.76 -13.06 -17.07
N LEU A 354 1.49 -14.01 -17.67
CA LEU A 354 2.35 -14.93 -16.91
C LEU A 354 3.49 -14.19 -16.19
N ALA A 355 4.08 -13.17 -16.82
CA ALA A 355 5.10 -12.33 -16.20
C ALA A 355 4.51 -11.53 -15.01
N LEU A 356 3.30 -11.01 -15.13
CA LEU A 356 2.58 -10.34 -14.03
C LEU A 356 2.29 -11.29 -12.86
N GLU A 357 1.88 -12.53 -13.12
CA GLU A 357 1.67 -13.53 -12.07
C GLU A 357 2.98 -13.88 -11.34
N ALA A 358 4.08 -14.04 -12.09
CA ALA A 358 5.40 -14.26 -11.51
C ALA A 358 5.83 -13.07 -10.64
N LEU A 359 5.69 -11.84 -11.15
CA LEU A 359 6.00 -10.62 -10.39
C LEU A 359 5.12 -10.47 -9.14
N HIS A 360 3.82 -10.79 -9.22
CA HIS A 360 2.94 -10.78 -8.07
C HIS A 360 3.39 -11.78 -6.99
N LYS A 361 3.74 -13.03 -7.37
CA LYS A 361 4.27 -14.02 -6.41
C LYS A 361 5.57 -13.56 -5.73
N LEU A 362 6.44 -12.82 -6.44
CA LEU A 362 7.70 -12.30 -5.92
C LEU A 362 7.50 -11.07 -5.01
N LEU A 363 6.69 -10.11 -5.44
CA LEU A 363 6.49 -8.83 -4.74
C LEU A 363 5.55 -8.93 -3.51
N ALA A 364 4.73 -9.98 -3.44
CA ALA A 364 3.89 -10.27 -2.28
C ALA A 364 4.68 -10.71 -1.04
N GLN A 365 5.98 -11.02 -1.15
CA GLN A 365 6.81 -11.45 -0.03
C GLN A 365 7.66 -10.30 0.52
N PRO A 366 7.43 -9.82 1.76
CA PRO A 366 8.11 -8.65 2.30
C PRO A 366 9.62 -8.86 2.45
N ASN A 367 10.05 -10.03 2.94
CA ASN A 367 11.49 -10.33 3.13
C ASN A 367 12.28 -10.35 1.82
N LEU A 368 11.66 -10.80 0.73
CA LEU A 368 12.28 -10.78 -0.59
C LEU A 368 12.40 -9.35 -1.11
N LEU A 369 11.35 -8.55 -0.96
CA LEU A 369 11.35 -7.13 -1.33
C LEU A 369 12.44 -6.34 -0.58
N LYS A 370 12.60 -6.56 0.74
CA LYS A 370 13.70 -6.01 1.55
C LYS A 370 15.06 -6.39 0.97
N SER A 371 15.24 -7.67 0.63
CA SER A 371 16.50 -8.18 0.09
C SER A 371 16.83 -7.57 -1.28
N ILE A 372 15.83 -7.42 -2.17
CA ILE A 372 15.95 -6.76 -3.49
C ILE A 372 16.45 -5.32 -3.33
N VAL A 373 15.82 -4.53 -2.46
CA VAL A 373 16.21 -3.12 -2.28
C VAL A 373 17.61 -3.00 -1.69
N VAL A 374 17.98 -3.84 -0.72
CA VAL A 374 19.32 -3.82 -0.11
C VAL A 374 20.42 -4.12 -1.13
N SER A 375 20.21 -5.09 -2.02
CA SER A 375 21.30 -5.53 -2.89
C SER A 375 21.42 -4.77 -4.21
N TYR A 376 20.33 -4.12 -4.67
CA TYR A 376 20.29 -3.37 -5.93
C TYR A 376 20.01 -1.88 -5.71
N ASP A 377 18.77 -1.51 -5.37
CA ASP A 377 18.32 -0.11 -5.32
C ASP A 377 19.13 0.77 -4.33
N LEU A 378 19.73 0.18 -3.30
CA LEU A 378 20.60 0.90 -2.36
C LEU A 378 22.00 1.18 -2.93
N LYS A 379 22.45 0.42 -3.95
CA LYS A 379 23.78 0.56 -4.55
C LYS A 379 23.73 1.54 -5.73
N PRO A 380 24.58 2.58 -5.75
CA PRO A 380 24.53 3.63 -6.77
C PRO A 380 24.90 3.17 -8.19
N HIS A 381 25.54 2.02 -8.33
CA HIS A 381 25.99 1.47 -9.62
C HIS A 381 25.15 0.27 -10.11
N ALA A 382 24.15 -0.17 -9.34
CA ALA A 382 23.25 -1.26 -9.73
C ALA A 382 21.97 -0.71 -10.37
N SER A 383 21.28 -1.51 -11.16
CA SER A 383 19.98 -1.12 -11.71
C SER A 383 18.92 -1.02 -10.60
N PRO A 384 18.07 0.02 -10.57
CA PRO A 384 17.03 0.17 -9.56
C PRO A 384 15.83 -0.71 -9.91
N ILE A 385 15.95 -2.00 -9.59
CA ILE A 385 14.99 -3.04 -9.99
C ILE A 385 13.59 -2.79 -9.43
N LEU A 386 13.46 -2.34 -8.18
CA LEU A 386 12.13 -2.08 -7.63
C LEU A 386 11.48 -0.88 -8.34
N GLN A 387 12.24 0.16 -8.62
CA GLN A 387 11.75 1.30 -9.40
C GLN A 387 11.32 0.88 -10.81
N ASP A 388 12.12 0.08 -11.50
CA ASP A 388 11.82 -0.38 -12.86
C ASP A 388 10.59 -1.30 -12.90
N THR A 389 10.45 -2.22 -11.93
CA THR A 389 9.27 -3.10 -11.81
C THR A 389 7.98 -2.31 -11.59
N VAL A 390 7.97 -1.37 -10.64
CA VAL A 390 6.78 -0.56 -10.34
C VAL A 390 6.44 0.37 -11.51
N ASN A 391 7.44 0.98 -12.15
CA ASN A 391 7.21 1.81 -13.34
C ASN A 391 6.69 0.98 -14.52
N ALA A 392 7.16 -0.25 -14.70
CA ALA A 392 6.66 -1.15 -15.73
C ALA A 392 5.24 -1.64 -15.45
N LEU A 393 4.86 -1.88 -14.18
CA LEU A 393 3.47 -2.13 -13.80
C LEU A 393 2.58 -0.92 -14.14
N SER A 394 3.06 0.29 -13.85
CA SER A 394 2.36 1.52 -14.21
C SER A 394 2.20 1.63 -15.73
N ALA A 395 3.28 1.47 -16.49
CA ALA A 395 3.26 1.50 -17.95
C ALA A 395 2.38 0.40 -18.57
N PHE A 396 2.33 -0.78 -17.95
CA PHE A 396 1.43 -1.86 -18.35
C PHE A 396 -0.03 -1.39 -18.24
N ILE A 397 -0.44 -0.87 -17.09
CA ILE A 397 -1.82 -0.37 -16.87
C ILE A 397 -2.16 0.73 -17.87
N GLN A 398 -1.25 1.68 -18.08
CA GLN A 398 -1.39 2.74 -19.09
C GLN A 398 -1.60 2.18 -20.49
N SER A 399 -0.77 1.20 -20.89
CA SER A 399 -0.83 0.61 -22.23
C SER A 399 -2.17 -0.08 -22.51
N VAL A 400 -2.81 -0.66 -21.49
CA VAL A 400 -4.08 -1.36 -21.66
C VAL A 400 -5.24 -0.37 -21.85
N PHE A 401 -5.18 0.82 -21.26
CA PHE A 401 -6.20 1.86 -21.43
C PHE A 401 -5.97 2.78 -22.65
N VAL A 402 -4.73 2.91 -23.13
CA VAL A 402 -4.37 3.84 -24.23
C VAL A 402 -4.31 3.15 -25.60
N LEU A 403 -3.94 1.87 -25.69
CA LEU A 403 -4.07 1.14 -26.96
C LEU A 403 -5.53 0.70 -27.14
N PRO A 404 -6.24 1.16 -28.17
CA PRO A 404 -7.48 0.51 -28.56
C PRO A 404 -7.12 -0.92 -28.95
N GLN A 405 -7.52 -1.90 -28.13
CA GLN A 405 -7.64 -3.26 -28.61
C GLN A 405 -8.59 -3.17 -29.80
N VAL A 406 -8.08 -3.40 -31.01
CA VAL A 406 -8.94 -3.63 -32.17
C VAL A 406 -9.85 -4.76 -31.76
N VAL A 407 -11.12 -4.43 -31.54
CA VAL A 407 -12.17 -5.39 -31.26
C VAL A 407 -12.26 -6.28 -32.49
N SER A 408 -11.50 -7.37 -32.50
CA SER A 408 -11.68 -8.46 -33.45
C SER A 408 -13.05 -9.03 -33.14
N GLY A 409 -14.00 -8.74 -34.03
CA GLY A 409 -15.37 -9.20 -33.92
C GLY A 409 -15.43 -10.72 -33.78
N THR A 410 -15.71 -11.19 -32.58
CA THR A 410 -16.41 -12.44 -32.36
C THR A 410 -17.86 -12.09 -32.11
N THR A 411 -18.59 -11.97 -33.21
CA THR A 411 -20.05 -12.11 -33.22
C THR A 411 -20.39 -13.39 -32.46
N ALA A 412 -21.01 -13.26 -31.28
CA ALA A 412 -21.71 -14.36 -30.65
C ALA A 412 -22.83 -14.79 -31.63
N THR A 413 -22.60 -15.87 -32.37
CA THR A 413 -23.60 -16.52 -33.19
C THR A 413 -24.61 -17.21 -32.28
N VAL A 414 -25.60 -16.45 -31.83
CA VAL A 414 -26.81 -17.02 -31.24
C VAL A 414 -27.64 -17.57 -32.38
N ALA A 415 -27.83 -18.89 -32.38
CA ALA A 415 -28.59 -19.62 -33.38
C ALA A 415 -30.01 -19.05 -33.53
N ALA A 416 -30.33 -18.60 -34.75
CA ALA A 416 -31.64 -18.09 -35.12
C ALA A 416 -32.59 -19.25 -35.45
N GLY A 417 -33.77 -19.24 -34.82
CA GLY A 417 -34.95 -19.97 -35.27
C GLY A 417 -36.21 -19.19 -34.88
N GLY A 418 -36.97 -18.72 -35.87
CA GLY A 418 -38.40 -18.40 -35.72
C GLY A 418 -38.85 -16.95 -35.92
N SER A 419 -39.21 -16.63 -37.17
CA SER A 419 -40.30 -15.75 -37.64
C SER A 419 -40.36 -14.25 -37.28
N ALA A 420 -40.35 -13.47 -38.36
CA ALA A 420 -40.48 -12.03 -38.50
C ALA A 420 -41.78 -11.38 -37.97
N GLN A 421 -41.64 -10.15 -37.45
CA GLN A 421 -42.46 -8.99 -37.84
C GLN A 421 -41.79 -7.65 -37.43
N ASN A 422 -41.60 -6.80 -38.44
CA ASN A 422 -41.35 -5.34 -38.54
C ASN A 422 -40.75 -4.47 -37.41
N PRO A 423 -39.99 -3.40 -37.78
CA PRO A 423 -39.11 -2.67 -36.88
C PRO A 423 -39.82 -1.51 -36.16
N GLN A 424 -39.92 -1.61 -34.83
CA GLN A 424 -39.97 -0.44 -33.95
C GLN A 424 -38.61 -0.32 -33.27
N VAL A 425 -38.08 0.90 -33.29
CA VAL A 425 -36.85 1.31 -32.62
C VAL A 425 -36.98 1.00 -31.12
N SER A 426 -36.43 -0.15 -30.70
CA SER A 426 -36.40 -0.58 -29.30
C SER A 426 -35.07 -0.14 -28.67
N SER A 427 -35.15 0.98 -27.97
CA SER A 427 -34.18 1.56 -27.06
C SER A 427 -33.96 0.72 -25.77
N ASN A 428 -33.60 -0.56 -25.89
CA ASN A 428 -33.42 -1.43 -24.71
C ASN A 428 -32.24 -2.41 -24.84
N ALA A 429 -31.03 -1.86 -24.93
CA ALA A 429 -29.79 -2.63 -24.73
C ALA A 429 -28.76 -1.85 -23.90
N THR A 430 -29.15 -1.23 -22.78
CA THR A 430 -28.20 -0.63 -21.80
C THR A 430 -28.66 -0.69 -20.34
N ALA A 431 -29.58 -1.60 -19.97
CA ALA A 431 -30.11 -1.68 -18.59
C ALA A 431 -29.91 -3.06 -17.92
N GLY A 432 -28.80 -3.75 -18.20
CA GLY A 432 -28.53 -5.11 -17.68
C GLY A 432 -27.14 -5.38 -17.09
N THR A 433 -26.21 -4.44 -17.14
CA THR A 433 -24.82 -4.60 -16.62
C THR A 433 -24.56 -3.79 -15.35
N VAL A 434 -25.59 -3.56 -14.54
CA VAL A 434 -25.44 -3.01 -13.18
C VAL A 434 -25.05 -4.17 -12.25
N GLY A 435 -23.76 -4.33 -11.96
CA GLY A 435 -23.30 -5.27 -10.93
C GLY A 435 -21.96 -5.98 -11.14
N LEU A 436 -21.23 -5.73 -12.25
CA LEU A 436 -19.89 -6.28 -12.43
C LEU A 436 -18.84 -5.21 -12.13
N SER A 437 -18.01 -5.43 -11.11
CA SER A 437 -16.86 -4.56 -10.79
C SER A 437 -15.94 -4.44 -12.00
N GLY A 438 -15.47 -3.23 -12.32
CA GLY A 438 -14.63 -3.00 -13.49
C GLY A 438 -14.06 -1.59 -13.58
N PHE A 439 -13.25 -1.38 -14.61
CA PHE A 439 -12.60 -0.11 -14.93
C PHE A 439 -13.12 0.42 -16.27
N TYR A 440 -13.55 1.67 -16.28
CA TYR A 440 -13.97 2.40 -17.47
C TYR A 440 -13.05 3.60 -17.70
N TYR A 441 -12.36 3.65 -18.84
CA TYR A 441 -11.54 4.81 -19.20
C TYR A 441 -11.57 5.06 -20.71
N ARG A 442 -11.87 6.30 -21.12
CA ARG A 442 -11.86 6.76 -22.53
C ARG A 442 -12.57 5.82 -23.52
N GLY A 443 -13.77 5.34 -23.17
CA GLY A 443 -14.56 4.45 -24.04
C GLY A 443 -14.22 2.96 -23.95
N VAL A 444 -13.23 2.58 -23.13
CA VAL A 444 -12.83 1.18 -22.91
C VAL A 444 -13.34 0.69 -21.55
N TRP A 445 -14.20 -0.33 -21.56
CA TRP A 445 -14.63 -1.05 -20.36
C TRP A 445 -13.83 -2.33 -20.17
N ILE A 446 -13.32 -2.55 -18.96
CA ILE A 446 -12.54 -3.72 -18.61
C ILE A 446 -13.09 -4.31 -17.30
N PRO A 447 -13.56 -5.57 -17.29
CA PRO A 447 -14.07 -6.18 -16.07
C PRO A 447 -12.94 -6.49 -15.07
N LEU A 448 -13.22 -6.30 -13.78
CA LEU A 448 -12.35 -6.69 -12.68
C LEU A 448 -12.76 -8.09 -12.20
N LEU A 449 -11.84 -9.05 -12.29
CA LEU A 449 -12.06 -10.42 -11.85
C LEU A 449 -11.77 -10.54 -10.34
N THR A 450 -12.79 -10.29 -9.51
CA THR A 450 -12.71 -10.28 -8.05
C THR A 450 -12.29 -11.62 -7.43
N ASN A 451 -12.50 -12.75 -8.14
CA ASN A 451 -12.08 -14.08 -7.67
C ASN A 451 -10.56 -14.22 -7.45
N LEU A 452 -9.73 -13.40 -8.09
CA LEU A 452 -8.26 -13.40 -7.90
C LEU A 452 -7.81 -12.75 -6.59
N LEU A 453 -8.67 -11.98 -5.93
CA LEU A 453 -8.36 -11.26 -4.69
C LEU A 453 -8.66 -12.08 -3.43
N THR A 454 -9.45 -13.16 -3.54
CA THR A 454 -10.05 -13.85 -2.39
C THR A 454 -9.67 -15.34 -2.29
N GLU A 455 -9.30 -16.00 -3.40
CA GLU A 455 -8.90 -17.41 -3.39
C GLU A 455 -7.69 -17.67 -4.33
N PRO A 456 -6.55 -18.20 -3.82
CA PRO A 456 -5.36 -18.43 -4.65
C PRO A 456 -5.42 -19.71 -5.51
N GLN A 457 -6.53 -20.47 -5.52
CA GLN A 457 -6.47 -21.88 -5.96
C GLN A 457 -7.19 -22.25 -7.27
N ARG A 458 -7.93 -21.36 -7.95
CA ARG A 458 -8.72 -21.82 -9.13
C ARG A 458 -8.37 -21.28 -10.50
N ASN A 459 -7.57 -20.22 -10.67
CA ASN A 459 -7.33 -19.65 -12.01
C ASN A 459 -5.97 -18.92 -12.16
N THR A 460 -4.88 -19.47 -11.62
CA THR A 460 -3.51 -18.97 -11.87
C THR A 460 -2.95 -19.68 -13.11
N PHE A 461 -2.67 -18.96 -14.20
CA PHE A 461 -2.20 -19.61 -15.43
C PHE A 461 -0.80 -20.22 -15.27
N LEU A 462 0.00 -19.74 -14.32
CA LEU A 462 1.30 -20.32 -13.96
C LEU A 462 1.20 -21.78 -13.48
N ASP A 463 0.05 -22.20 -12.96
CA ASP A 463 -0.15 -23.53 -12.37
C ASP A 463 -0.81 -24.53 -13.37
N GLY A 464 -1.24 -24.05 -14.54
CA GLY A 464 -1.87 -24.84 -15.61
C GLY A 464 -0.87 -25.59 -16.51
N LEU A 465 -0.17 -26.59 -15.97
CA LEU A 465 0.93 -27.32 -16.65
C LEU A 465 0.51 -28.21 -17.83
N ASP A 466 -0.77 -28.55 -17.95
CA ASP A 466 -1.30 -29.55 -18.89
C ASP A 466 -1.59 -29.02 -20.31
N LYS A 467 -1.58 -27.69 -20.51
CA LYS A 467 -1.96 -27.09 -21.79
C LYS A 467 -0.75 -26.97 -22.73
N SER A 468 -0.87 -27.52 -23.95
CA SER A 468 0.13 -27.44 -25.01
C SER A 468 0.11 -26.11 -25.77
N GLU A 469 -1.04 -25.44 -25.81
CA GLU A 469 -1.26 -24.14 -26.46
C GLU A 469 -1.65 -23.05 -25.45
N PRO A 470 -1.34 -21.77 -25.73
CA PRO A 470 -1.68 -20.67 -24.84
C PRO A 470 -3.21 -20.56 -24.69
N PRO A 471 -3.75 -20.55 -23.46
CA PRO A 471 -5.18 -20.40 -23.24
C PRO A 471 -5.67 -19.02 -23.68
N GLY A 472 -6.92 -18.93 -24.16
CA GLY A 472 -7.60 -17.65 -24.34
C GLY A 472 -7.74 -16.97 -22.99
N ILE A 473 -7.07 -15.84 -22.82
CA ILE A 473 -7.06 -15.09 -21.55
C ILE A 473 -8.38 -14.34 -21.46
N PRO A 474 -9.12 -14.44 -20.34
CA PRO A 474 -10.31 -13.63 -20.13
C PRO A 474 -10.00 -12.14 -20.18
N ASP A 475 -10.90 -11.38 -20.81
CA ASP A 475 -10.81 -9.92 -20.82
C ASP A 475 -10.70 -9.38 -19.39
N GLY A 476 -9.76 -8.46 -19.14
CA GLY A 476 -9.51 -7.87 -17.83
C GLY A 476 -8.67 -8.68 -16.83
N TYR A 477 -8.26 -9.91 -17.17
CA TYR A 477 -7.37 -10.71 -16.31
C TYR A 477 -6.05 -10.02 -16.00
N GLY A 478 -5.35 -9.52 -17.03
CA GLY A 478 -4.06 -8.84 -16.86
C GLY A 478 -4.12 -7.61 -15.95
N ILE A 479 -5.19 -6.80 -16.08
CA ILE A 479 -5.40 -5.65 -15.18
C ILE A 479 -5.74 -6.10 -13.77
N SER A 480 -6.54 -7.16 -13.60
CA SER A 480 -6.87 -7.70 -12.28
C SER A 480 -5.63 -8.19 -11.53
N VAL A 481 -4.69 -8.84 -12.22
CA VAL A 481 -3.40 -9.26 -11.63
C VAL A 481 -2.50 -8.06 -11.36
N ALA A 482 -2.41 -7.08 -12.28
CA ALA A 482 -1.63 -5.86 -12.06
C ALA A 482 -2.16 -5.05 -10.85
N TYR A 483 -3.48 -4.95 -10.73
CA TYR A 483 -4.18 -4.35 -9.59
C TYR A 483 -3.82 -5.06 -8.27
N ALA A 484 -3.93 -6.39 -8.23
CA ALA A 484 -3.55 -7.18 -7.05
C ALA A 484 -2.06 -7.01 -6.73
N CYS A 485 -1.20 -6.96 -7.75
CA CYS A 485 0.23 -6.76 -7.60
C CYS A 485 0.55 -5.40 -6.94
N LEU A 486 -0.06 -4.30 -7.39
CA LEU A 486 0.13 -2.98 -6.78
C LEU A 486 -0.28 -2.96 -5.30
N LEU A 487 -1.45 -3.54 -4.97
CA LEU A 487 -1.91 -3.64 -3.60
C LEU A 487 -0.96 -4.50 -2.74
N SER A 488 -0.46 -5.61 -3.29
CA SER A 488 0.51 -6.46 -2.60
C SER A 488 1.83 -5.75 -2.34
N VAL A 489 2.33 -4.95 -3.28
CA VAL A 489 3.55 -4.13 -3.11
C VAL A 489 3.36 -3.14 -1.96
N ILE A 490 2.23 -2.43 -1.93
CA ILE A 490 1.94 -1.45 -0.88
C ILE A 490 1.82 -2.13 0.47
N LYS A 491 1.12 -3.27 0.53
CA LYS A 491 1.00 -4.07 1.75
C LYS A 491 2.37 -4.56 2.23
N SER A 492 3.22 -5.09 1.34
CA SER A 492 4.59 -5.51 1.67
C SER A 492 5.44 -4.34 2.18
N ILE A 493 5.36 -3.17 1.55
CA ILE A 493 6.06 -1.95 2.00
C ILE A 493 5.57 -1.51 3.38
N THR A 494 4.25 -1.56 3.61
CA THR A 494 3.64 -1.20 4.88
C THR A 494 4.14 -2.12 6.00
N ILE A 495 4.09 -3.44 5.79
CA ILE A 495 4.56 -4.46 6.74
C ILE A 495 6.05 -4.23 7.06
N LEU A 496 6.90 -4.02 6.05
CA LEU A 496 8.34 -3.80 6.26
C LEU A 496 8.67 -2.53 7.05
N ILE A 497 7.81 -1.51 6.99
CA ILE A 497 8.00 -0.28 7.74
C ILE A 497 7.41 -0.41 9.15
N GLU A 498 6.27 -1.11 9.30
CA GLU A 498 5.52 -1.23 10.57
C GLU A 498 6.04 -2.34 11.51
N GLU A 499 6.45 -3.52 11.02
CA GLU A 499 6.93 -4.67 11.82
C GLU A 499 8.16 -4.33 12.70
N GLU A 500 8.89 -3.26 12.39
CA GLU A 500 10.09 -2.83 13.13
C GLU A 500 9.82 -1.59 14.01
N THR A 501 8.58 -1.08 14.08
CA THR A 501 8.18 0.12 14.87
C THR A 501 7.32 -0.17 16.11
N GLU A 502 7.08 -1.43 16.48
CA GLU A 502 6.37 -1.78 17.72
C GLU A 502 7.19 -1.54 19.01
N GLY A 503 8.42 -1.02 18.90
CA GLY A 503 9.10 -0.36 20.01
C GLY A 503 8.76 1.13 20.01
N ASP A 504 8.19 1.62 21.11
CA ASP A 504 7.87 3.04 21.43
C ASP A 504 9.13 3.93 21.55
N GLY A 505 10.13 3.67 20.71
CA GLY A 505 11.39 4.38 20.60
C GLY A 505 11.30 5.45 19.53
N ASP A 506 11.43 6.69 19.97
CA ASP A 506 11.62 7.89 19.17
C ASP A 506 12.49 7.62 17.92
N ILE A 507 12.10 8.15 16.75
CA ILE A 507 12.73 7.94 15.42
C ILE A 507 14.25 8.32 15.40
N THR A 508 14.72 8.93 16.48
CA THR A 508 16.10 9.33 16.76
C THR A 508 17.02 8.15 17.16
N SER A 509 16.48 6.99 17.58
CA SER A 509 17.27 5.80 17.95
C SER A 509 17.36 4.73 16.85
N MET A 510 16.92 5.02 15.62
CA MET A 510 17.03 4.09 14.49
C MET A 510 18.45 4.04 13.93
N ASP A 511 18.93 2.84 13.61
CA ASP A 511 20.21 2.66 12.91
C ASP A 511 20.19 3.42 11.57
N LYS A 512 21.27 4.16 11.29
CA LYS A 512 21.37 5.01 10.08
C LYS A 512 21.18 4.20 8.78
N GLU A 513 21.54 2.93 8.78
CA GLU A 513 21.36 2.04 7.62
C GLU A 513 19.90 1.63 7.42
N GLU A 514 19.16 1.38 8.51
CA GLU A 514 17.75 1.01 8.46
C GLU A 514 16.89 2.19 7.98
N ARG A 515 17.19 3.40 8.45
CA ARG A 515 16.52 4.61 7.95
C ARG A 515 16.78 4.83 6.46
N LYS A 516 18.02 4.60 5.99
CA LYS A 516 18.35 4.69 4.56
C LYS A 516 17.57 3.69 3.73
N LEU A 517 17.43 2.45 4.22
CA LEU A 517 16.63 1.41 3.57
C LEU A 517 15.16 1.81 3.43
N LYS A 518 14.52 2.27 4.52
CA LYS A 518 13.10 2.68 4.52
C LYS A 518 12.87 3.88 3.59
N VAL A 519 13.79 4.85 3.57
CA VAL A 519 13.75 5.99 2.64
C VAL A 519 13.88 5.53 1.18
N GLN A 520 14.80 4.61 0.90
CA GLN A 520 15.03 4.12 -0.46
C GLN A 520 13.86 3.29 -0.99
N LEU A 521 13.24 2.45 -0.14
CA LEU A 521 12.06 1.66 -0.47
C LEU A 521 10.89 2.53 -0.95
N ILE A 522 10.68 3.67 -0.30
CA ILE A 522 9.66 4.64 -0.71
C ILE A 522 10.11 5.36 -1.99
N ASN A 523 11.32 5.92 -2.03
CA ASN A 523 11.82 6.71 -3.16
C ASN A 523 11.79 5.95 -4.49
N SER A 524 12.08 4.64 -4.48
CA SER A 524 12.03 3.82 -5.69
C SER A 524 10.61 3.51 -6.15
N SER A 525 9.63 3.43 -5.25
CA SER A 525 8.28 2.93 -5.58
C SER A 525 7.19 4.01 -5.72
N TRP A 526 7.27 5.13 -4.99
CA TRP A 526 6.13 6.05 -4.83
C TRP A 526 5.58 6.61 -6.14
N CYS A 527 6.44 6.99 -7.10
CA CYS A 527 6.00 7.65 -8.34
C CYS A 527 5.23 6.70 -9.25
N GLY A 528 5.75 5.49 -9.46
CA GLY A 528 5.09 4.48 -10.29
C GLY A 528 3.79 3.98 -9.65
N LEU A 529 3.77 3.76 -8.32
CA LEU A 529 2.57 3.41 -7.56
C LEU A 529 1.51 4.52 -7.67
N LEU A 530 1.89 5.78 -7.46
CA LEU A 530 0.99 6.93 -7.52
C LEU A 530 0.35 7.07 -8.91
N ASN A 531 1.15 7.00 -9.97
CA ASN A 531 0.64 7.11 -11.34
C ASN A 531 -0.32 5.97 -11.69
N ALA A 532 0.02 4.73 -11.29
CA ALA A 532 -0.80 3.56 -11.58
C ALA A 532 -2.13 3.61 -10.82
N ILE A 533 -2.08 3.88 -9.51
CA ILE A 533 -3.27 3.96 -8.66
C ILE A 533 -4.13 5.16 -9.03
N SER A 534 -3.54 6.33 -9.35
CA SER A 534 -4.33 7.50 -9.77
C SER A 534 -5.13 7.22 -11.04
N MET A 535 -4.55 6.49 -12.00
CA MET A 535 -5.29 6.07 -13.19
C MET A 535 -6.35 5.02 -12.93
N LEU A 536 -6.04 4.00 -12.12
CA LEU A 536 -7.02 2.99 -11.72
C LEU A 536 -8.15 3.61 -10.90
N LEU A 537 -7.83 4.61 -10.06
CA LEU A 537 -8.78 5.40 -9.31
C LEU A 537 -9.63 6.19 -10.28
N GLU A 538 -9.08 6.93 -11.25
CA GLU A 538 -9.85 7.63 -12.29
C GLU A 538 -10.79 6.69 -13.06
N ALA A 539 -10.33 5.49 -13.39
CA ALA A 539 -11.07 4.49 -14.16
C ALA A 539 -12.07 3.66 -13.32
N SER A 540 -12.00 3.67 -11.99
CA SER A 540 -12.84 2.80 -11.15
C SER A 540 -14.32 3.18 -11.26
N THR A 541 -15.16 2.15 -11.32
CA THR A 541 -16.62 2.29 -11.32
C THR A 541 -17.30 1.63 -10.13
N ASP A 542 -16.57 0.76 -9.42
CA ASP A 542 -17.03 0.05 -8.23
C ASP A 542 -16.60 0.77 -6.95
N GLU A 543 -17.48 0.81 -5.95
CA GLU A 543 -17.23 1.40 -4.64
C GLU A 543 -16.18 0.60 -3.86
N VAL A 544 -16.21 -0.74 -3.94
CA VAL A 544 -15.27 -1.61 -3.20
C VAL A 544 -13.86 -1.47 -3.74
N GLY A 545 -13.69 -1.54 -5.07
CA GLY A 545 -12.39 -1.31 -5.72
C GLY A 545 -11.81 0.08 -5.41
N THR A 546 -12.67 1.11 -5.45
CA THR A 546 -12.31 2.49 -5.12
C THR A 546 -11.82 2.61 -3.66
N ASP A 547 -12.53 2.01 -2.71
CA ASP A 547 -12.17 2.01 -1.29
C ASP A 547 -10.80 1.37 -1.04
N SER A 548 -10.52 0.22 -1.67
CA SER A 548 -9.21 -0.43 -1.53
C SER A 548 -8.05 0.37 -2.12
N LEU A 549 -8.27 1.07 -3.25
CA LEU A 549 -7.26 1.98 -3.81
C LEU A 549 -7.02 3.20 -2.90
N LEU A 550 -8.10 3.76 -2.33
CA LEU A 550 -8.00 4.88 -1.40
C LEU A 550 -7.28 4.48 -0.11
N ARG A 551 -7.63 3.35 0.51
CA ARG A 551 -6.91 2.82 1.67
C ARG A 551 -5.43 2.59 1.41
N ALA A 552 -5.08 2.16 0.19
CA ALA A 552 -3.68 1.99 -0.20
C ALA A 552 -2.94 3.33 -0.30
N LEU A 553 -3.55 4.36 -0.89
CA LEU A 553 -2.99 5.72 -0.93
C LEU A 553 -2.91 6.35 0.47
N GLU A 554 -3.93 6.16 1.30
CA GLU A 554 -3.95 6.63 2.69
C GLU A 554 -2.81 6.01 3.52
N GLY A 555 -2.60 4.69 3.36
CA GLY A 555 -1.48 3.98 3.97
C GLY A 555 -0.12 4.55 3.53
N LEU A 556 0.07 4.73 2.22
CA LEU A 556 1.32 5.32 1.68
C LEU A 556 1.57 6.76 2.17
N ALA A 557 0.52 7.59 2.25
CA ALA A 557 0.62 8.95 2.79
C ALA A 557 1.02 8.94 4.27
N GLY A 558 0.47 8.02 5.07
CA GLY A 558 0.87 7.81 6.46
C GLY A 558 2.33 7.39 6.63
N LEU A 559 2.79 6.44 5.80
CA LEU A 559 4.17 5.93 5.83
C LEU A 559 5.20 7.00 5.43
N THR A 560 4.94 7.72 4.34
CA THR A 560 5.80 8.81 3.86
C THR A 560 5.90 9.94 4.88
N GLY A 561 4.78 10.25 5.54
CA GLY A 561 4.76 11.19 6.65
C GLY A 561 5.66 10.73 7.82
N ARG A 562 5.50 9.49 8.31
CA ARG A 562 6.26 8.98 9.46
C ARG A 562 7.78 9.01 9.22
N ILE A 563 8.21 8.78 7.98
CA ILE A 563 9.63 8.81 7.58
C ILE A 563 10.13 10.24 7.31
N LYS A 564 9.24 11.25 7.33
CA LYS A 564 9.48 12.67 7.03
C LYS A 564 9.97 12.90 5.59
N LEU A 565 9.25 12.33 4.62
CA LEU A 565 9.48 12.55 3.19
C LEU A 565 8.37 13.42 2.60
N ASP A 566 8.67 14.70 2.40
CA ASP A 566 7.65 15.71 2.09
C ASP A 566 7.15 15.63 0.65
N THR A 567 8.06 15.41 -0.30
CA THR A 567 7.73 15.32 -1.73
C THR A 567 6.75 14.18 -2.05
N PRO A 568 6.99 12.91 -1.65
CA PRO A 568 6.03 11.84 -1.93
C PRO A 568 4.73 12.00 -1.12
N ARG A 569 4.80 12.46 0.14
CA ARG A 569 3.62 12.72 0.99
C ARG A 569 2.68 13.72 0.30
N ASP A 570 3.21 14.89 -0.06
CA ASP A 570 2.43 15.96 -0.66
C ASP A 570 1.86 15.55 -2.03
N ALA A 571 2.62 14.81 -2.83
CA ALA A 571 2.16 14.31 -4.13
C ALA A 571 1.00 13.31 -4.00
N ILE A 572 1.08 12.37 -3.06
CA ILE A 572 0.01 11.39 -2.80
C ILE A 572 -1.26 12.10 -2.31
N ILE A 573 -1.12 13.02 -1.34
CA ILE A 573 -2.25 13.78 -0.79
C ILE A 573 -2.90 14.65 -1.87
N THR A 574 -2.09 15.29 -2.71
CA THR A 574 -2.58 16.09 -3.83
C THR A 574 -3.33 15.23 -4.86
N ALA A 575 -2.91 14.00 -5.10
CA ALA A 575 -3.62 13.08 -6.00
C ALA A 575 -4.98 12.65 -5.43
N ILE A 576 -5.06 12.33 -4.13
CA ILE A 576 -6.33 12.03 -3.45
C ILE A 576 -7.26 13.26 -3.52
N CYS A 577 -6.74 14.44 -3.21
CA CYS A 577 -7.49 15.70 -3.26
C CYS A 577 -8.00 16.01 -4.68
N ARG A 578 -7.16 15.79 -5.71
CA ARG A 578 -7.57 15.93 -7.11
C ARG A 578 -8.68 14.95 -7.49
N ALA A 579 -8.64 13.70 -7.01
CA ALA A 579 -9.67 12.71 -7.28
C ALA A 579 -11.02 13.02 -6.62
N SER A 580 -11.04 13.85 -5.58
CA SER A 580 -12.28 14.32 -4.94
C SER A 580 -13.00 15.40 -5.75
N LEU A 581 -12.31 16.08 -6.67
CA LEU A 581 -12.88 17.13 -7.52
C LEU A 581 -13.03 16.63 -8.97
N PRO A 582 -13.98 17.18 -9.74
CA PRO A 582 -14.06 16.89 -11.17
C PRO A 582 -12.78 17.33 -11.91
N PRO A 583 -12.27 16.58 -12.91
CA PRO A 583 -10.92 16.78 -13.47
C PRO A 583 -10.63 18.20 -13.95
N HIS A 584 -11.58 18.82 -14.67
CA HIS A 584 -11.43 20.19 -15.18
C HIS A 584 -11.42 21.24 -14.07
N TYR A 585 -12.15 20.99 -12.99
CA TYR A 585 -12.25 21.90 -11.86
C TYR A 585 -11.04 21.75 -10.93
N GLY A 586 -10.67 20.52 -10.58
CA GLY A 586 -9.56 20.23 -9.68
C GLY A 586 -8.20 20.72 -10.20
N LEU A 587 -7.95 20.62 -11.51
CA LEU A 587 -6.72 21.15 -12.12
C LEU A 587 -6.60 22.67 -11.98
N ALA A 588 -7.72 23.39 -12.13
CA ALA A 588 -7.75 24.84 -12.01
C ALA A 588 -7.62 25.33 -10.56
N VAL A 589 -8.18 24.56 -9.61
CA VAL A 589 -8.13 24.88 -8.17
C VAL A 589 -6.76 24.59 -7.56
N LEU A 590 -6.18 23.43 -7.87
CA LEU A 590 -4.94 22.98 -7.23
C LEU A 590 -3.67 23.40 -7.99
N GLY A 591 -3.78 23.89 -9.23
CA GLY A 591 -2.66 24.45 -9.99
C GLY A 591 -1.56 23.46 -10.40
N VAL A 592 -1.80 22.15 -10.30
CA VAL A 592 -0.79 21.11 -10.55
C VAL A 592 -0.95 20.52 -11.96
N SER A 593 0.06 20.73 -12.81
CA SER A 593 0.17 20.07 -14.11
C SER A 593 0.25 18.54 -13.94
N PRO A 594 -0.41 17.73 -14.78
CA PRO A 594 -0.35 16.27 -14.66
C PRO A 594 1.10 15.77 -14.63
N THR A 595 1.38 14.86 -13.71
CA THR A 595 2.68 14.24 -13.45
C THR A 595 3.21 13.51 -14.70
N SER A 596 3.88 14.24 -15.57
CA SER A 596 4.76 13.72 -16.61
C SER A 596 5.98 14.63 -16.70
N LYS A 597 7.02 14.35 -15.90
CA LYS A 597 8.37 14.86 -16.21
C LYS A 597 8.93 14.00 -17.35
N GLY A 598 8.43 14.24 -18.56
CA GLY A 598 8.98 13.77 -19.82
C GLY A 598 9.10 14.97 -20.77
N HIS A 599 10.33 15.44 -20.97
CA HIS A 599 10.76 16.50 -21.89
C HIS A 599 9.75 16.94 -22.97
N ALA A 600 9.11 18.10 -22.78
CA ALA A 600 8.58 18.89 -23.89
C ALA A 600 8.77 20.38 -23.60
N LYS A 601 9.33 21.09 -24.58
CA LYS A 601 9.71 22.50 -24.54
C LYS A 601 8.48 23.42 -24.45
N THR A 602 8.69 24.54 -23.77
CA THR A 602 7.93 25.79 -23.74
C THR A 602 7.06 26.11 -24.97
N GLY A 603 5.83 26.60 -24.74
CA GLY A 603 5.19 27.60 -25.60
C GLY A 603 3.71 27.39 -25.94
N SER A 604 2.84 28.20 -25.32
CA SER A 604 1.63 28.80 -25.90
C SER A 604 0.66 27.92 -26.71
N ASN A 605 0.05 26.88 -26.10
CA ASN A 605 -1.11 26.20 -26.70
C ASN A 605 -2.12 25.59 -25.72
N ASP A 606 -2.11 25.97 -24.44
CA ASP A 606 -2.99 25.38 -23.42
C ASP A 606 -4.49 25.58 -23.74
N GLN A 607 -4.86 26.67 -24.42
CA GLN A 607 -6.26 27.01 -24.71
C GLN A 607 -6.94 26.07 -25.73
N ALA A 608 -6.18 25.49 -26.68
CA ALA A 608 -6.69 24.52 -27.65
C ALA A 608 -6.86 23.11 -27.03
N TYR A 609 -6.05 22.78 -26.02
CA TYR A 609 -6.18 21.54 -25.26
C TYR A 609 -7.42 21.54 -24.35
N TYR A 610 -7.77 22.68 -23.76
CA TYR A 610 -9.00 22.82 -22.98
C TYR A 610 -10.28 22.71 -23.82
N GLN A 611 -10.26 23.19 -25.07
CA GLN A 611 -11.40 23.06 -26.00
C GLN A 611 -11.59 21.65 -26.54
N SER A 612 -10.52 20.89 -26.80
CA SER A 612 -10.62 19.51 -27.29
C SER A 612 -11.14 18.55 -26.21
N LEU A 613 -10.76 18.78 -24.94
CA LEU A 613 -11.31 18.06 -23.79
C LEU A 613 -12.80 18.32 -23.55
N GLN A 614 -13.28 19.55 -23.80
CA GLN A 614 -14.70 19.92 -23.69
C GLN A 614 -15.58 19.28 -24.77
N GLN A 615 -15.05 19.09 -25.99
CA GLN A 615 -15.76 18.35 -27.04
C GLN A 615 -15.74 16.84 -26.81
N GLN A 616 -14.65 16.27 -26.29
CA GLN A 616 -14.55 14.83 -26.01
C GLN A 616 -15.34 14.37 -24.79
N ALA A 617 -15.66 15.26 -23.83
CA ALA A 617 -16.52 14.93 -22.70
C ALA A 617 -18.00 14.73 -23.10
N ASN A 618 -18.43 15.31 -24.23
CA ASN A 618 -19.81 15.18 -24.72
C ASN A 618 -20.08 13.90 -25.54
N ASP A 619 -19.03 13.19 -25.99
CA ASP A 619 -19.13 11.99 -26.86
C ASP A 619 -19.00 10.65 -26.11
N ASN A 620 -18.90 10.64 -24.77
CA ASN A 620 -18.78 9.40 -23.99
C ASN A 620 -20.17 8.84 -23.60
N ASP A 621 -20.53 7.66 -24.12
CA ASP A 621 -21.77 6.91 -23.84
C ASP A 621 -21.92 6.45 -22.36
N TYR A 622 -20.88 6.57 -21.53
CA TYR A 622 -20.93 6.29 -20.09
C TYR A 622 -20.95 7.60 -19.30
N ARG A 623 -22.13 8.01 -18.84
CA ARG A 623 -22.26 9.14 -17.91
C ARG A 623 -22.19 8.63 -16.48
N PRO A 624 -21.13 8.93 -15.70
CA PRO A 624 -21.09 8.56 -14.30
C PRO A 624 -22.30 9.17 -13.57
N HIS A 625 -22.86 8.45 -12.60
CA HIS A 625 -24.04 8.91 -11.87
C HIS A 625 -23.71 10.20 -11.12
N VAL A 626 -24.21 11.33 -11.63
CA VAL A 626 -24.04 12.64 -11.01
C VAL A 626 -24.94 12.72 -9.79
N VAL A 627 -24.33 12.93 -8.63
CA VAL A 627 -25.01 12.91 -7.34
C VAL A 627 -25.27 14.31 -6.78
N ALA A 628 -24.48 15.30 -7.17
CA ALA A 628 -24.66 16.70 -6.79
C ALA A 628 -24.22 17.64 -7.93
N VAL A 629 -24.95 18.73 -8.12
CA VAL A 629 -24.58 19.83 -9.03
C VAL A 629 -24.57 21.13 -8.22
N GLY A 630 -23.42 21.77 -8.14
CA GLY A 630 -23.24 23.04 -7.43
C GLY A 630 -22.52 24.08 -8.28
N THR A 631 -22.43 25.30 -7.75
CA THR A 631 -21.70 26.40 -8.39
C THR A 631 -20.22 26.36 -8.04
N PRO A 632 -19.31 26.72 -8.96
CA PRO A 632 -17.89 26.79 -8.67
C PRO A 632 -17.60 27.92 -7.68
N LEU A 633 -16.82 27.64 -6.64
CA LEU A 633 -16.26 28.69 -5.79
C LEU A 633 -15.21 29.48 -6.59
N VAL A 634 -15.31 30.81 -6.54
CA VAL A 634 -14.35 31.72 -7.17
C VAL A 634 -13.15 31.92 -6.23
N THR A 635 -11.94 31.73 -6.75
CA THR A 635 -10.68 32.05 -6.06
C THR A 635 -9.80 32.96 -6.93
N PRO A 636 -8.85 33.73 -6.35
CA PRO A 636 -8.06 34.74 -7.06
C PRO A 636 -7.21 34.20 -8.24
N GLY A 637 -6.89 32.90 -8.25
CA GLY A 637 -6.08 32.24 -9.28
C GLY A 637 -6.84 31.50 -10.39
N MET A 638 -8.17 31.45 -10.36
CA MET A 638 -8.97 30.64 -11.30
C MET A 638 -9.16 31.31 -12.68
N PRO A 639 -8.97 30.59 -13.82
CA PRO A 639 -9.24 31.11 -15.16
C PRO A 639 -10.71 31.50 -15.37
N GLN A 640 -10.97 32.63 -16.03
CA GLN A 640 -12.32 33.20 -16.20
C GLN A 640 -13.35 32.25 -16.88
N GLY A 641 -12.91 31.35 -17.76
CA GLY A 641 -13.79 30.41 -18.47
C GLY A 641 -14.38 29.28 -17.59
N ILE A 642 -13.71 28.93 -16.48
CA ILE A 642 -14.13 27.84 -15.57
C ILE A 642 -15.07 28.38 -14.46
N GLN A 643 -15.11 29.71 -14.26
CA GLN A 643 -15.90 30.36 -13.22
C GLN A 643 -17.42 30.38 -13.49
N GLN A 644 -17.88 29.96 -14.67
CA GLN A 644 -19.29 30.12 -15.10
C GLN A 644 -20.05 28.80 -15.31
N GLY A 645 -19.36 27.64 -15.33
CA GLY A 645 -20.00 26.33 -15.57
C GLY A 645 -20.40 25.60 -14.28
N PRO A 646 -21.50 24.80 -14.28
CA PRO A 646 -21.89 24.00 -13.13
C PRO A 646 -20.86 22.89 -12.83
N VAL A 647 -20.58 22.66 -11.56
CA VAL A 647 -19.67 21.60 -11.10
C VAL A 647 -20.50 20.38 -10.70
N MET A 648 -20.25 19.25 -11.35
CA MET A 648 -20.99 18.01 -11.12
C MET A 648 -20.13 17.03 -10.32
N LEU A 649 -20.59 16.62 -9.14
CA LEU A 649 -19.95 15.59 -8.31
C LEU A 649 -20.59 14.23 -8.56
N THR A 650 -19.79 13.19 -8.43
CA THR A 650 -20.19 11.77 -8.51
C THR A 650 -20.12 11.10 -7.13
N ALA A 651 -20.76 9.94 -6.95
CA ALA A 651 -20.70 9.18 -5.69
C ALA A 651 -19.24 8.92 -5.25
N LYS A 652 -18.37 8.61 -6.21
CA LYS A 652 -16.94 8.46 -6.02
C LYS A 652 -16.26 9.70 -5.45
N ASN A 653 -16.62 10.90 -5.91
CA ASN A 653 -16.06 12.14 -5.35
C ASN A 653 -16.35 12.28 -3.85
N LEU A 654 -17.56 11.88 -3.43
CA LEU A 654 -17.98 11.90 -2.03
C LEU A 654 -17.29 10.81 -1.20
N GLN A 655 -17.08 9.62 -1.78
CA GLN A 655 -16.28 8.57 -1.17
C GLN A 655 -14.83 9.01 -0.94
N VAL A 656 -14.20 9.65 -1.94
CA VAL A 656 -12.85 10.22 -1.81
C VAL A 656 -12.81 11.33 -0.75
N MET A 657 -13.87 12.17 -0.66
CA MET A 657 -13.98 13.19 0.40
C MET A 657 -13.96 12.56 1.80
N ARG A 658 -14.67 11.45 2.01
CA ARG A 658 -14.64 10.71 3.29
C ARG A 658 -13.22 10.21 3.59
N SER A 659 -12.54 9.66 2.58
CA SER A 659 -11.13 9.24 2.67
C SER A 659 -10.16 10.38 3.01
N ILE A 660 -10.36 11.58 2.49
CA ILE A 660 -9.56 12.76 2.84
C ILE A 660 -9.75 13.13 4.32
N LEU A 661 -10.99 13.08 4.81
CA LEU A 661 -11.31 13.37 6.21
C LEU A 661 -10.70 12.31 7.15
N THR A 662 -10.79 11.02 6.81
CA THR A 662 -10.15 9.94 7.60
C THR A 662 -8.63 10.06 7.58
N LEU A 663 -8.03 10.38 6.44
CA LEU A 663 -6.60 10.64 6.31
C LEU A 663 -6.15 11.77 7.24
N ALA A 664 -6.84 12.91 7.18
CA ALA A 664 -6.52 14.08 7.98
C ALA A 664 -6.68 13.83 9.49
N GLN A 665 -7.68 13.05 9.89
CA GLN A 665 -7.86 12.63 11.29
C GLN A 665 -6.76 11.68 11.75
N LYS A 666 -6.42 10.66 10.95
CA LYS A 666 -5.48 9.60 11.35
C LYS A 666 -4.02 10.04 11.32
N TYR A 667 -3.64 10.86 10.35
CA TYR A 667 -2.25 11.25 10.10
C TYR A 667 -2.00 12.75 10.32
N GLY A 668 -2.92 13.47 10.96
CA GLY A 668 -2.85 14.93 11.13
C GLY A 668 -1.58 15.45 11.79
N SER A 669 -0.96 14.69 12.70
CA SER A 669 0.31 15.03 13.38
C SER A 669 1.55 14.95 12.46
N VAL A 670 1.37 14.44 11.25
CA VAL A 670 2.45 14.13 10.31
C VAL A 670 2.35 14.97 9.04
N LEU A 671 1.27 15.74 8.91
CA LEU A 671 1.00 16.62 7.77
C LEU A 671 1.73 17.95 7.95
N GLU A 672 2.44 18.38 6.90
CA GLU A 672 3.05 19.72 6.83
C GLU A 672 2.13 20.77 6.21
N VAL A 673 2.63 22.01 6.17
CA VAL A 673 1.95 23.21 5.65
C VAL A 673 1.28 22.95 4.30
N THR A 674 2.03 22.37 3.36
CA THR A 674 1.61 22.12 1.97
C THR A 674 0.49 21.11 1.91
N SER A 675 0.64 19.98 2.61
CA SER A 675 -0.37 18.93 2.75
C SER A 675 -1.67 19.46 3.36
N TRP A 676 -1.58 20.19 4.47
CA TRP A 676 -2.74 20.80 5.12
C TRP A 676 -3.43 21.81 4.23
N ASN A 677 -2.68 22.67 3.53
CA ASN A 677 -3.27 23.66 2.63
C ASN A 677 -4.08 23.00 1.51
N VAL A 678 -3.52 21.98 0.84
CA VAL A 678 -4.22 21.25 -0.23
C VAL A 678 -5.50 20.58 0.27
N ILE A 679 -5.47 19.95 1.45
CA ILE A 679 -6.65 19.35 2.07
C ILE A 679 -7.70 20.42 2.40
N LEU A 680 -7.31 21.52 3.02
CA LEU A 680 -8.24 22.57 3.45
C LEU A 680 -8.87 23.31 2.25
N ILE A 681 -8.09 23.62 1.20
CA ILE A 681 -8.62 24.13 -0.07
C ILE A 681 -9.67 23.17 -0.62
N THR A 682 -9.33 21.88 -0.71
CA THR A 682 -10.23 20.87 -1.28
C THR A 682 -11.53 20.76 -0.48
N LEU A 683 -11.45 20.77 0.86
CA LEU A 683 -12.62 20.76 1.75
C LEU A 683 -13.46 22.03 1.63
N GLN A 684 -12.84 23.20 1.44
CA GLN A 684 -13.55 24.46 1.19
C GLN A 684 -14.36 24.40 -0.12
N HIS A 685 -13.76 23.89 -1.18
CA HIS A 685 -14.42 23.75 -2.48
C HIS A 685 -15.56 22.71 -2.41
N LEU A 686 -15.35 21.57 -1.76
CA LEU A 686 -16.37 20.53 -1.62
C LEU A 686 -17.54 20.97 -0.73
N SER A 687 -17.26 21.61 0.41
CA SER A 687 -18.30 22.15 1.29
C SER A 687 -19.15 23.21 0.58
N TRP A 688 -18.53 24.05 -0.25
CA TRP A 688 -19.23 25.01 -1.09
C TRP A 688 -20.16 24.33 -2.11
N ILE A 689 -19.64 23.37 -2.89
CA ILE A 689 -20.41 22.66 -3.92
C ILE A 689 -21.59 21.88 -3.30
N LEU A 690 -21.40 21.30 -2.12
CA LEU A 690 -22.45 20.58 -1.38
C LEU A 690 -23.43 21.51 -0.65
N GLY A 691 -23.18 22.82 -0.62
CA GLY A 691 -24.03 23.79 0.08
C GLY A 691 -23.93 23.73 1.61
N ILE A 692 -22.83 23.20 2.15
CA ILE A 692 -22.55 23.15 3.59
C ILE A 692 -22.05 24.54 4.01
N LYS A 693 -22.98 25.47 4.26
CA LYS A 693 -22.63 26.82 4.72
C LYS A 693 -22.40 26.87 6.23
N PRO A 694 -21.31 27.49 6.71
CA PRO A 694 -21.06 27.67 8.14
C PRO A 694 -22.01 28.72 8.72
N ILE A 695 -22.34 28.58 10.02
CA ILE A 695 -23.19 29.52 10.76
C ILE A 695 -22.30 30.39 11.65
N ALA A 696 -22.60 31.69 11.75
CA ALA A 696 -21.90 32.64 12.61
C ALA A 696 -22.06 32.20 14.08
N GLY A 697 -21.03 31.55 14.64
CA GLY A 697 -21.07 30.85 15.93
C GLY A 697 -20.43 29.46 15.91
N GLY A 698 -20.05 28.94 14.74
CA GLY A 698 -19.52 27.59 14.54
C GLY A 698 -20.62 26.58 14.15
N ILE A 699 -20.22 25.38 13.72
CA ILE A 699 -21.13 24.32 13.23
C ILE A 699 -21.89 23.61 14.36
N LYS A 700 -21.70 24.00 15.63
CA LYS A 700 -22.42 23.39 16.75
C LYS A 700 -23.88 23.87 16.80
N GLY A 701 -24.75 23.16 16.08
CA GLY A 701 -26.17 23.04 16.42
C GLY A 701 -27.16 23.65 15.43
N ARG A 702 -27.23 23.15 14.19
CA ARG A 702 -28.46 23.04 13.37
C ARG A 702 -28.16 22.27 12.08
N ASN A 703 -29.15 21.56 11.53
CA ASN A 703 -29.03 20.94 10.21
C ASN A 703 -28.49 21.97 9.18
N PRO A 704 -27.53 21.59 8.32
CA PRO A 704 -27.03 22.49 7.28
C PRO A 704 -28.22 22.98 6.45
N LEU A 705 -28.41 24.30 6.40
CA LEU A 705 -29.36 24.93 5.50
C LEU A 705 -28.81 24.75 4.09
N VAL A 706 -29.24 23.68 3.42
CA VAL A 706 -28.94 23.47 2.00
C VAL A 706 -29.69 24.55 1.21
N ASP A 707 -28.95 25.45 0.56
CA ASP A 707 -29.54 26.46 -0.31
C ASP A 707 -30.28 25.83 -1.50
N SER A 708 -31.38 26.46 -1.92
CA SER A 708 -32.25 26.01 -3.02
C SER A 708 -31.59 26.02 -4.42
N ASN A 709 -30.35 26.47 -4.53
CA ASN A 709 -29.64 26.62 -5.81
C ASN A 709 -28.86 25.35 -6.25
N ASN A 710 -28.68 24.38 -5.34
CA ASN A 710 -27.94 23.15 -5.64
C ASN A 710 -28.90 22.00 -5.96
N VAL A 711 -28.59 21.22 -7.00
CA VAL A 711 -29.37 20.02 -7.35
C VAL A 711 -28.69 18.82 -6.68
N LEU A 712 -29.33 18.25 -5.65
CA LEU A 712 -28.82 17.11 -4.89
C LEU A 712 -29.71 15.87 -5.06
N THR A 713 -29.10 14.70 -5.16
CA THR A 713 -29.81 13.41 -5.16
C THR A 713 -30.17 12.96 -3.74
N THR A 714 -31.16 12.08 -3.61
CA THR A 714 -31.60 11.52 -2.32
C THR A 714 -30.48 10.76 -1.58
N ALA A 715 -29.56 10.11 -2.31
CA ALA A 715 -28.41 9.43 -1.72
C ALA A 715 -27.46 10.42 -1.01
N VAL A 716 -27.18 11.57 -1.64
CA VAL A 716 -26.31 12.61 -1.05
C VAL A 716 -26.93 13.25 0.17
N MET A 717 -28.26 13.34 0.24
CA MET A 717 -28.94 13.85 1.44
C MET A 717 -28.69 12.97 2.67
N ALA A 718 -28.44 11.66 2.50
CA ALA A 718 -28.05 10.77 3.59
C ALA A 718 -26.56 10.88 3.96
N ASP A 719 -25.69 11.17 2.97
CA ASP A 719 -24.25 11.29 3.17
C ASP A 719 -23.80 12.66 3.71
N ILE A 720 -24.52 13.76 3.41
CA ILE A 720 -24.18 15.11 3.91
C ILE A 720 -24.06 15.16 5.44
N PRO A 721 -25.00 14.61 6.23
CA PRO A 721 -24.87 14.56 7.69
C PRO A 721 -23.61 13.81 8.15
N ILE A 722 -23.26 12.71 7.49
CA ILE A 722 -22.07 11.88 7.81
C ILE A 722 -20.79 12.68 7.52
N VAL A 723 -20.69 13.29 6.34
CA VAL A 723 -19.54 14.11 5.97
C VAL A 723 -19.43 15.34 6.87
N SER A 724 -20.55 15.96 7.22
CA SER A 724 -20.59 17.09 8.16
C SER A 724 -20.14 16.68 9.55
N SER A 725 -20.53 15.50 10.05
CA SER A 725 -20.07 15.00 11.36
C SER A 725 -18.57 14.71 11.32
N MET A 726 -18.08 13.99 10.30
CA MET A 726 -16.65 13.72 10.11
C MET A 726 -15.82 15.02 10.03
N MET A 727 -16.38 16.06 9.41
CA MET A 727 -15.74 17.37 9.36
C MET A 727 -15.67 18.01 10.75
N VAL A 728 -16.74 17.99 11.54
CA VAL A 728 -16.71 18.48 12.93
C VAL A 728 -15.69 17.69 13.75
N ASP A 729 -15.72 16.35 13.67
CA ASP A 729 -14.80 15.45 14.37
C ASP A 729 -13.33 15.75 14.01
N LEU A 730 -13.02 16.07 12.74
CA LEU A 730 -11.66 16.47 12.32
C LEU A 730 -11.17 17.71 13.08
N PHE A 731 -12.01 18.73 13.22
CA PHE A 731 -11.61 19.95 13.92
C PHE A 731 -11.69 19.80 15.44
N GLU A 732 -12.52 18.90 15.99
CA GLU A 732 -12.52 18.58 17.43
C GLU A 732 -11.28 17.77 17.84
N THR A 733 -10.85 16.82 17.00
CA THR A 733 -9.61 16.05 17.22
C THR A 733 -8.33 16.88 17.12
N SER A 734 -8.42 18.16 16.71
CA SER A 734 -7.30 19.09 16.74
C SER A 734 -6.71 19.30 18.15
N ASN A 735 -7.46 19.00 19.21
CA ASN A 735 -6.97 18.99 20.59
C ASN A 735 -5.84 17.97 20.84
N MET A 736 -5.78 16.89 20.06
CA MET A 736 -4.76 15.85 20.15
C MET A 736 -3.52 16.15 19.27
N LEU A 737 -3.56 17.20 18.45
CA LEU A 737 -2.44 17.57 17.59
C LEU A 737 -1.34 18.29 18.37
N ASP A 738 -0.10 18.04 17.99
CA ASP A 738 1.09 18.71 18.52
C ASP A 738 1.13 20.21 18.15
N ASP A 739 1.97 20.99 18.85
CA ASP A 739 2.13 22.44 18.66
C ASP A 739 2.49 22.81 17.24
N TRP A 740 3.32 22.00 16.59
CA TRP A 740 3.76 22.31 15.26
C TRP A 740 2.66 22.01 14.23
N SER A 741 2.00 20.85 14.28
CA SER A 741 0.95 20.49 13.31
C SER A 741 -0.26 21.40 13.42
N LEU A 742 -0.64 21.79 14.65
CA LEU A 742 -1.73 22.73 14.87
C LEU A 742 -1.42 24.10 14.26
N ARG A 743 -0.19 24.61 14.38
CA ARG A 743 0.23 25.85 13.73
C ARG A 743 0.14 25.77 12.19
N GLN A 744 0.52 24.63 11.60
CA GLN A 744 0.41 24.44 10.15
C GLN A 744 -1.04 24.45 9.66
N MET A 745 -1.93 23.80 10.42
CA MET A 745 -3.36 23.81 10.15
C MET A 745 -3.95 25.22 10.26
N LEU A 746 -3.56 26.01 11.29
CA LEU A 746 -3.97 27.40 11.45
C LEU A 746 -3.44 28.30 10.32
N ASP A 747 -2.19 28.12 9.88
CA ASP A 747 -1.61 28.87 8.75
C ASP A 747 -2.37 28.61 7.45
N GLY A 748 -2.74 27.36 7.17
CA GLY A 748 -3.59 27.00 6.04
C GLY A 748 -4.95 27.69 6.08
N LEU A 749 -5.61 27.73 7.24
CA LEU A 749 -6.90 28.41 7.39
C LEU A 749 -6.80 29.94 7.28
N CYS A 750 -5.72 30.55 7.81
CA CYS A 750 -5.47 31.98 7.65
C CYS A 750 -5.25 32.34 6.17
N LYS A 751 -4.55 31.51 5.39
CA LYS A 751 -4.40 31.69 3.94
C LYS A 751 -5.74 31.66 3.23
N LEU A 752 -6.58 30.67 3.51
CA LEU A 752 -7.94 30.58 2.95
C LEU A 752 -8.82 31.77 3.31
N SER A 753 -8.72 32.25 4.56
CA SER A 753 -9.39 33.46 5.03
C SER A 753 -8.94 34.70 4.24
N ASN A 754 -7.64 34.87 4.03
CA ASN A 754 -7.09 35.99 3.25
C ASN A 754 -7.53 35.93 1.78
N GLU A 755 -7.50 34.75 1.16
CA GLU A 755 -8.02 34.56 -0.21
C GLU A 755 -9.51 34.94 -0.32
N SER A 756 -10.32 34.58 0.69
CA SER A 756 -11.73 34.95 0.72
C SER A 756 -11.94 36.48 0.82
N MET A 757 -11.04 37.17 1.51
CA MET A 757 -11.04 38.63 1.63
C MET A 757 -10.68 39.30 0.30
N GLU A 758 -9.68 38.78 -0.42
CA GLU A 758 -9.32 39.24 -1.77
C GLU A 758 -10.48 39.11 -2.77
N VAL A 759 -11.22 37.99 -2.70
CA VAL A 759 -12.42 37.78 -3.53
C VAL A 759 -13.52 38.80 -3.21
N ALA A 760 -13.69 39.16 -1.93
CA ALA A 760 -14.67 40.14 -1.51
C ALA A 760 -14.37 41.56 -2.00
N TYR A 761 -13.09 41.96 -2.13
CA TYR A 761 -12.72 43.24 -2.76
C TYR A 761 -13.18 43.32 -4.22
N SER A 762 -13.34 42.16 -4.89
CA SER A 762 -13.84 42.07 -6.27
C SER A 762 -15.37 42.06 -6.36
N ASN A 763 -16.10 42.36 -5.27
CA ASN A 763 -17.57 42.32 -5.16
C ASN A 763 -18.19 40.95 -5.53
N ARG A 764 -17.44 39.86 -5.34
CA ARG A 764 -17.92 38.48 -5.50
C ARG A 764 -18.25 37.87 -4.13
N GLU A 765 -19.09 36.84 -4.09
CA GLU A 765 -19.46 36.18 -2.84
C GLU A 765 -18.25 35.43 -2.25
N PRO A 766 -17.75 35.81 -1.05
CA PRO A 766 -16.62 35.13 -0.43
C PRO A 766 -17.06 33.87 0.31
N SER A 767 -16.15 32.90 0.42
CA SER A 767 -16.36 31.73 1.27
C SER A 767 -16.00 32.05 2.72
N PHE A 768 -16.91 31.76 3.66
CA PHE A 768 -16.67 31.91 5.10
C PHE A 768 -16.08 30.65 5.75
N PHE A 769 -15.74 29.64 4.96
CA PHE A 769 -15.23 28.35 5.44
C PHE A 769 -13.99 28.52 6.32
N GLY A 770 -12.98 29.24 5.84
CA GLY A 770 -11.72 29.46 6.56
C GLY A 770 -11.95 30.11 7.93
N VAL A 771 -12.76 31.16 7.99
CA VAL A 771 -13.06 31.92 9.22
C VAL A 771 -13.81 31.05 10.24
N ALA A 772 -14.83 30.33 9.79
CA ALA A 772 -15.64 29.48 10.66
C ALA A 772 -14.80 28.34 11.28
N LYS A 773 -13.95 27.69 10.46
CA LYS A 773 -13.07 26.62 10.93
C LYS A 773 -11.93 27.14 11.81
N LEU A 774 -11.42 28.33 11.54
CA LEU A 774 -10.44 28.99 12.41
C LEU A 774 -11.01 29.24 13.80
N LEU A 775 -12.27 29.68 13.89
CA LEU A 775 -12.98 29.86 15.17
C LEU A 775 -13.17 28.52 15.90
N GLU A 776 -13.66 27.48 15.21
CA GLU A 776 -13.87 26.15 15.81
C GLU A 776 -12.60 25.57 16.42
N ILE A 777 -11.49 25.56 15.67
CA ILE A 777 -10.19 25.08 16.18
C ILE A 777 -9.76 25.90 17.39
N SER A 778 -9.94 27.22 17.33
CA SER A 778 -9.52 28.12 18.41
C SER A 778 -10.31 27.88 19.69
N LEU A 779 -11.62 27.59 19.59
CA LEU A 779 -12.48 27.26 20.72
C LEU A 779 -12.11 25.89 21.35
N VAL A 780 -11.72 24.91 20.53
CA VAL A 780 -11.29 23.58 21.01
C VAL A 780 -9.93 23.66 21.70
N ASN A 781 -9.01 24.51 21.22
CA ASN A 781 -7.63 24.57 21.68
C ASN A 781 -7.33 25.71 22.67
N LEU A 782 -8.35 26.23 23.36
CA LEU A 782 -8.19 27.34 24.31
C LEU A 782 -7.19 27.06 25.46
N HIS A 783 -6.89 25.79 25.75
CA HIS A 783 -5.86 25.41 26.72
C HIS A 783 -4.44 25.82 26.29
N ARG A 784 -4.20 26.05 24.99
CA ARG A 784 -2.93 26.50 24.39
C ARG A 784 -3.01 27.94 23.88
N LEU A 785 -3.77 28.79 24.57
CA LEU A 785 -4.09 30.15 24.17
C LEU A 785 -2.90 30.95 23.64
N GLU A 786 -1.78 31.00 24.37
CA GLU A 786 -0.60 31.82 24.03
C GLU A 786 0.00 31.47 22.65
N MET A 787 -0.14 30.22 22.24
CA MET A 787 0.41 29.69 20.99
C MET A 787 -0.37 30.20 19.77
N LEU A 788 -1.70 30.15 19.85
CA LEU A 788 -2.63 30.39 18.74
C LEU A 788 -3.17 31.83 18.68
N TRP A 789 -3.23 32.52 19.81
CA TRP A 789 -4.03 33.74 19.97
C TRP A 789 -3.69 34.82 18.95
N LYS A 790 -2.43 35.24 18.89
CA LYS A 790 -2.01 36.35 18.02
C LYS A 790 -2.37 36.10 16.56
N GLN A 791 -2.03 34.92 16.04
CA GLN A 791 -2.29 34.57 14.65
C GLN A 791 -3.80 34.58 14.31
N VAL A 792 -4.63 34.07 15.22
CA VAL A 792 -6.08 34.02 15.05
C VAL A 792 -6.71 35.40 15.17
N THR A 793 -6.35 36.16 16.21
CA THR A 793 -6.92 37.50 16.44
C THR A 793 -6.52 38.48 15.35
N ASP A 794 -5.28 38.43 14.87
CA ASP A 794 -4.82 39.29 13.77
C ASP A 794 -5.65 39.04 12.51
N ASN A 795 -6.00 37.78 12.20
CA ASN A 795 -6.85 37.44 11.05
C ASN A 795 -8.30 37.94 11.25
N PHE A 796 -8.88 37.75 12.44
CA PHE A 796 -10.24 38.24 12.73
C PHE A 796 -10.34 39.77 12.75
N LEU A 797 -9.30 40.47 13.21
CA LEU A 797 -9.23 41.93 13.16
C LEU A 797 -9.18 42.44 11.72
N GLN A 798 -8.39 41.81 10.84
CA GLN A 798 -8.37 42.15 9.41
C GLN A 798 -9.75 42.01 8.76
N LEU A 799 -10.51 40.96 9.12
CA LEU A 799 -11.89 40.77 8.66
C LEU A 799 -12.85 41.84 9.23
N ALA A 800 -12.71 42.17 10.51
CA ALA A 800 -13.51 43.20 11.18
C ALA A 800 -13.33 44.59 10.55
N PHE A 801 -12.17 44.86 9.93
CA PHE A 801 -11.86 46.14 9.28
C PHE A 801 -12.22 46.17 7.79
N HIS A 802 -12.73 45.08 7.23
CA HIS A 802 -12.99 44.95 5.81
C HIS A 802 -14.18 45.83 5.34
N PRO A 803 -14.18 46.35 4.09
CA PRO A 803 -15.30 47.16 3.59
C PRO A 803 -16.64 46.43 3.47
N SER A 804 -16.63 45.10 3.30
CA SER A 804 -17.86 44.31 3.16
C SER A 804 -18.53 44.04 4.52
N LEU A 805 -19.82 44.37 4.65
CA LEU A 805 -20.60 44.14 5.87
C LEU A 805 -20.53 42.70 6.39
N ARG A 806 -20.74 41.70 5.52
CA ARG A 806 -20.78 40.29 5.93
C ARG A 806 -19.44 39.79 6.51
N LEU A 807 -18.30 40.14 5.93
CA LEU A 807 -17.00 39.76 6.50
C LEU A 807 -16.73 40.46 7.84
N ARG A 808 -17.16 41.71 8.01
CA ARG A 808 -17.07 42.39 9.30
C ARG A 808 -17.89 41.70 10.37
N GLU A 809 -19.15 41.37 10.06
CA GLU A 809 -20.03 40.66 10.99
C GLU A 809 -19.43 39.33 11.44
N TRP A 810 -18.83 38.58 10.51
CA TRP A 810 -18.13 37.32 10.82
C TRP A 810 -16.85 37.53 11.64
N GLY A 811 -15.99 38.48 11.25
CA GLY A 811 -14.75 38.77 11.96
C GLY A 811 -14.99 39.19 13.41
N VAL A 812 -15.97 40.07 13.63
CA VAL A 812 -16.30 40.55 14.98
C VAL A 812 -17.06 39.50 15.79
N GLU A 813 -17.99 38.74 15.20
CA GLU A 813 -18.62 37.61 15.92
C GLU A 813 -17.58 36.58 16.34
N ALA A 814 -16.67 36.19 15.44
CA ALA A 814 -15.63 35.21 15.74
C ALA A 814 -14.70 35.70 16.85
N LEU A 815 -14.25 36.95 16.78
CA LEU A 815 -13.37 37.52 17.81
C LEU A 815 -14.07 37.63 19.17
N THR A 816 -15.30 38.16 19.20
CA THR A 816 -16.05 38.34 20.46
C THR A 816 -16.54 37.03 21.08
N SER A 817 -16.90 36.04 20.27
CA SER A 817 -17.23 34.69 20.76
C SER A 817 -16.00 33.98 21.32
N LEU A 818 -14.84 34.10 20.65
CA LEU A 818 -13.58 33.54 21.12
C LEU A 818 -13.16 34.15 22.48
N ILE A 819 -13.24 35.48 22.62
CA ILE A 819 -12.91 36.18 23.88
C ILE A 819 -13.86 35.74 25.00
N ARG A 820 -15.18 35.72 24.75
CA ARG A 820 -16.17 35.26 25.74
C ARG A 820 -15.87 33.83 26.20
N ALA A 821 -15.57 32.91 25.28
CA ALA A 821 -15.22 31.55 25.63
C ALA A 821 -13.90 31.45 26.42
N ALA A 822 -12.86 32.18 25.99
CA ALA A 822 -11.54 32.15 26.61
C ALA A 822 -11.55 32.62 28.08
N ILE A 823 -12.44 33.55 28.44
CA ILE A 823 -12.58 34.03 29.82
C ILE A 823 -13.11 32.95 30.77
N HIS A 824 -13.91 31.99 30.27
CA HIS A 824 -14.43 30.90 31.11
C HIS A 824 -13.39 29.81 31.40
N VAL A 825 -12.26 29.80 30.68
CA VAL A 825 -11.19 28.80 30.83
C VAL A 825 -10.51 28.94 32.20
N LYS A 826 -10.14 27.79 32.78
CA LYS A 826 -9.35 27.75 34.01
C LYS A 826 -7.87 27.76 33.65
N PHE A 827 -7.20 28.88 33.90
CA PHE A 827 -5.76 29.04 33.70
C PHE A 827 -4.98 28.72 34.98
N GLU A 828 -3.77 28.18 34.84
CA GLU A 828 -2.76 28.06 35.90
C GLU A 828 -1.54 28.91 35.53
N PRO A 829 -1.20 30.00 36.24
CA PRO A 829 -1.87 30.60 37.41
C PRO A 829 -3.25 31.22 37.08
N PRO A 830 -4.12 31.42 38.10
CA PRO A 830 -5.49 31.92 37.89
C PRO A 830 -5.49 33.30 37.25
N LEU A 831 -6.56 33.62 36.51
CA LEU A 831 -6.69 34.87 35.72
C LEU A 831 -6.30 36.13 36.52
N LYS A 832 -6.69 36.22 37.81
CA LYS A 832 -6.35 37.33 38.71
C LYS A 832 -4.85 37.63 38.83
N GLN A 833 -4.01 36.61 38.73
CA GLN A 833 -2.55 36.68 38.92
C GLN A 833 -1.79 36.74 37.60
N ASN A 834 -2.42 36.36 36.47
CA ASN A 834 -1.77 36.33 35.17
C ASN A 834 -2.04 37.60 34.36
N GLN A 835 -1.21 38.62 34.59
CA GLN A 835 -1.30 39.93 33.92
C GLN A 835 -1.19 39.80 32.39
N LYS A 836 -0.33 38.89 31.90
CA LYS A 836 -0.08 38.70 30.47
C LYS A 836 -1.32 38.17 29.75
N ILE A 837 -2.00 37.19 30.31
CA ILE A 837 -3.24 36.64 29.71
C ILE A 837 -4.37 37.67 29.74
N GLN A 838 -4.52 38.46 30.80
CA GLN A 838 -5.52 39.54 30.83
C GLN A 838 -5.28 40.56 29.69
N ALA A 839 -4.02 40.98 29.49
CA ALA A 839 -3.67 41.88 28.41
C ALA A 839 -3.88 41.24 27.03
N LEU A 840 -3.53 39.97 26.88
CA LEU A 840 -3.70 39.20 25.63
C LEU A 840 -5.19 39.10 25.25
N LEU A 841 -6.06 38.76 26.19
CA LEU A 841 -7.50 38.58 25.95
C LEU A 841 -8.22 39.88 25.61
N LEU A 842 -7.85 40.97 26.28
CA LEU A 842 -8.52 42.27 26.16
C LEU A 842 -7.90 43.18 25.09
N GLY A 843 -6.64 42.95 24.71
CA GLY A 843 -5.94 43.72 23.68
C GLY A 843 -6.70 43.82 22.36
N PRO A 844 -7.21 42.72 21.78
CA PRO A 844 -8.00 42.78 20.55
C PRO A 844 -9.27 43.63 20.66
N LEU A 845 -9.86 43.78 21.86
CA LEU A 845 -10.98 44.71 22.04
C LEU A 845 -10.49 46.15 21.91
N VAL A 846 -9.33 46.51 22.45
CA VAL A 846 -8.75 47.86 22.24
C VAL A 846 -8.52 48.10 20.75
N ASP A 847 -7.98 47.12 20.03
CA ASP A 847 -7.74 47.25 18.59
C ASP A 847 -9.04 47.49 17.80
N LEU A 848 -10.14 46.82 18.15
CA LEU A 848 -11.46 47.07 17.55
C LEU A 848 -11.97 48.51 17.78
N SER A 849 -11.50 49.20 18.81
CA SER A 849 -11.90 50.59 19.10
C SER A 849 -11.39 51.61 18.08
N THR A 850 -10.38 51.24 17.30
CA THR A 850 -9.82 52.08 16.23
C THR A 850 -10.74 52.18 14.99
N THR A 851 -11.78 51.35 14.93
CA THR A 851 -12.68 51.29 13.77
C THR A 851 -13.67 52.44 13.72
N THR A 852 -14.02 52.84 12.49
CA THR A 852 -15.08 53.81 12.23
C THR A 852 -16.46 53.16 12.06
N TYR A 853 -16.53 51.82 11.99
CA TYR A 853 -17.76 51.09 11.73
C TYR A 853 -18.57 50.85 13.02
N SER A 854 -19.82 51.32 13.05
CA SER A 854 -20.67 51.28 14.24
C SER A 854 -21.19 49.88 14.58
N ASP A 855 -21.41 49.02 13.58
CA ASP A 855 -21.76 47.60 13.71
C ASP A 855 -20.70 46.82 14.51
N VAL A 856 -19.42 47.02 14.18
CA VAL A 856 -18.27 46.43 14.86
C VAL A 856 -18.17 46.90 16.32
N ARG A 857 -18.25 48.22 16.54
CA ARG A 857 -18.17 48.82 17.86
C ARG A 857 -19.34 48.40 18.77
N GLN A 858 -20.54 48.26 18.23
CA GLN A 858 -21.69 47.77 18.99
C GLN A 858 -21.43 46.36 19.54
N ARG A 859 -21.06 45.41 18.68
CA ARG A 859 -20.74 44.01 19.06
C ARG A 859 -19.56 43.94 20.05
N GLN A 860 -18.56 44.81 19.88
CA GLN A 860 -17.44 44.92 20.80
C GLN A 860 -17.91 45.31 22.21
N LEU A 861 -18.76 46.33 22.34
CA LEU A 861 -19.27 46.79 23.64
C LEU A 861 -20.18 45.73 24.29
N ASP A 862 -21.01 45.04 23.49
CA ASP A 862 -21.81 43.90 23.98
C ASP A 862 -20.90 42.79 24.52
N CYS A 863 -19.75 42.55 23.86
CA CYS A 863 -18.74 41.62 24.35
C CYS A 863 -18.13 42.09 25.67
N VAL A 864 -17.70 43.36 25.78
CA VAL A 864 -17.17 43.94 27.03
C VAL A 864 -18.17 43.81 28.17
N LEU A 865 -19.45 44.10 27.93
CA LEU A 865 -20.51 43.94 28.91
C LEU A 865 -20.63 42.47 29.36
N GLY A 866 -20.60 41.53 28.42
CA GLY A 866 -20.58 40.10 28.71
C GLY A 866 -19.36 39.65 29.53
N VAL A 867 -18.17 40.19 29.24
CA VAL A 867 -16.94 39.94 30.02
C VAL A 867 -17.10 40.42 31.47
N LEU A 868 -17.61 41.63 31.65
CA LEU A 868 -17.84 42.22 32.97
C LEU A 868 -18.82 41.38 33.80
N HIS A 869 -19.96 40.98 33.21
CA HIS A 869 -20.91 40.10 33.88
C HIS A 869 -20.36 38.72 34.22
N ALA A 870 -19.51 38.15 33.35
CA ALA A 870 -18.99 36.81 33.55
C ALA A 870 -17.88 36.75 34.62
N ARG A 871 -16.89 37.64 34.53
CA ARG A 871 -15.65 37.56 35.33
C ARG A 871 -15.02 38.91 35.68
N GLY A 872 -15.80 39.99 35.75
CA GLY A 872 -15.32 41.34 36.09
C GLY A 872 -14.50 41.40 37.38
N GLU A 873 -14.89 40.67 38.43
CA GLU A 873 -14.18 40.62 39.72
C GLU A 873 -12.78 39.99 39.65
N SER A 874 -12.46 39.31 38.55
CA SER A 874 -11.19 38.62 38.37
C SER A 874 -10.16 39.40 37.55
N LEU A 875 -10.56 40.57 37.05
CA LEU A 875 -9.67 41.51 36.35
C LEU A 875 -8.88 42.33 37.37
N THR A 876 -7.57 42.46 37.15
CA THR A 876 -6.66 43.23 38.01
C THR A 876 -5.90 44.24 37.16
N GLU A 877 -4.98 43.79 36.30
CA GLU A 877 -4.24 44.64 35.37
C GLU A 877 -4.99 44.93 34.07
N GLY A 878 -6.08 44.22 33.76
CA GLY A 878 -6.86 44.39 32.54
C GLY A 878 -7.81 45.60 32.53
N TRP A 879 -8.02 46.27 33.68
CA TRP A 879 -8.96 47.39 33.81
C TRP A 879 -8.67 48.61 32.91
N PRO A 880 -7.41 49.06 32.71
CA PRO A 880 -7.11 50.14 31.77
C PRO A 880 -7.61 49.84 30.36
N LEU A 881 -7.44 48.62 29.87
CA LEU A 881 -7.87 48.20 28.53
C LEU A 881 -9.41 48.23 28.42
N VAL A 882 -10.13 47.76 29.44
CA VAL A 882 -11.60 47.83 29.46
C VAL A 882 -12.07 49.30 29.44
N LEU A 883 -11.51 50.14 30.30
CA LEU A 883 -11.89 51.55 30.38
C LEU A 883 -11.53 52.32 29.11
N GLU A 884 -10.41 52.02 28.47
CA GLU A 884 -10.03 52.56 27.16
C GLU A 884 -11.04 52.15 26.08
N THR A 885 -11.44 50.88 26.02
CA THR A 885 -12.42 50.41 25.02
C THR A 885 -13.79 51.08 25.14
N VAL A 886 -14.27 51.27 26.38
CA VAL A 886 -15.54 51.91 26.69
C VAL A 886 -15.45 53.43 26.53
N GLY A 887 -14.30 54.02 26.88
CA GLY A 887 -14.01 55.45 26.78
C GLY A 887 -13.70 55.96 25.37
N ALA A 888 -13.36 55.07 24.43
CA ALA A 888 -13.09 55.39 23.02
C ALA A 888 -14.37 55.73 22.23
N LEU A 889 -15.12 56.72 22.71
CA LEU A 889 -16.29 57.26 22.04
C LEU A 889 -15.94 58.56 21.32
N THR A 890 -16.31 58.65 20.05
CA THR A 890 -16.24 59.88 19.27
C THR A 890 -17.59 60.61 19.30
N PRO A 891 -17.61 61.96 19.22
CA PRO A 891 -18.84 62.76 19.33
C PRO A 891 -19.85 62.54 18.18
N SER A 892 -19.45 61.81 17.12
CA SER A 892 -20.25 61.52 15.92
C SER A 892 -20.83 60.10 15.86
N GLN A 893 -20.74 59.31 16.94
CA GLN A 893 -21.24 57.91 16.97
C GLN A 893 -22.77 57.83 17.11
N SER A 894 -23.36 56.66 16.89
CA SER A 894 -24.82 56.45 17.00
C SER A 894 -25.29 56.39 18.46
N GLU A 895 -26.54 56.81 18.73
CA GLU A 895 -27.12 56.75 20.08
C GLU A 895 -27.10 55.33 20.67
N SER A 896 -27.29 54.29 19.85
CA SER A 896 -27.26 52.89 20.29
C SER A 896 -25.92 52.49 20.91
N LEU A 897 -24.83 53.02 20.37
CA LEU A 897 -23.46 52.73 20.77
C LEU A 897 -23.14 53.46 22.08
N VAL A 898 -23.61 54.72 22.20
CA VAL A 898 -23.53 55.51 23.45
C VAL A 898 -24.26 54.79 24.58
N ARG A 899 -25.47 54.28 24.34
CA ARG A 899 -26.23 53.49 25.33
C ARG A 899 -25.49 52.24 25.77
N ALA A 900 -24.94 51.47 24.83
CA ALA A 900 -24.20 50.24 25.15
C ALA A 900 -22.93 50.52 25.97
N ALA A 901 -22.15 51.53 25.58
CA ALA A 901 -20.96 51.93 26.33
C ALA A 901 -21.32 52.46 27.73
N PHE A 902 -22.41 53.21 27.83
CA PHE A 902 -22.91 53.71 29.11
C PHE A 902 -23.36 52.57 30.04
N GLN A 903 -24.00 51.52 29.53
CA GLN A 903 -24.34 50.33 30.31
C GLN A 903 -23.10 49.66 30.91
N CYS A 904 -22.01 49.54 30.14
CA CYS A 904 -20.73 49.06 30.65
C CYS A 904 -20.21 49.97 31.77
N MET A 905 -20.20 51.29 31.58
CA MET A 905 -19.75 52.24 32.61
C MET A 905 -20.61 52.21 33.88
N GLN A 906 -21.94 52.07 33.72
CA GLN A 906 -22.86 51.95 34.84
C GLN A 906 -22.47 50.78 35.74
N LEU A 907 -22.29 49.60 35.15
CA LEU A 907 -21.90 48.39 35.85
C LEU A 907 -20.53 48.53 36.53
N ILE A 908 -19.56 49.18 35.87
CA ILE A 908 -18.23 49.44 36.42
C ILE A 908 -18.31 50.32 37.67
N VAL A 909 -19.09 51.40 37.63
CA VAL A 909 -19.19 52.36 38.74
C VAL A 909 -20.03 51.82 39.90
N THR A 910 -21.09 51.05 39.64
CA THR A 910 -21.96 50.52 40.71
C THR A 910 -21.36 49.31 41.40
N ASP A 911 -20.80 48.36 40.63
CA ASP A 911 -20.50 47.02 41.16
C ASP A 911 -18.99 46.77 41.32
N PHE A 912 -18.15 47.36 40.47
CA PHE A 912 -16.71 47.06 40.40
C PHE A 912 -15.78 48.13 40.98
N LEU A 913 -16.29 49.31 41.32
CA LEU A 913 -15.51 50.42 41.87
C LEU A 913 -14.61 50.04 43.07
N PRO A 914 -15.02 49.13 43.99
CA PRO A 914 -14.16 48.66 45.08
C PRO A 914 -12.99 47.76 44.66
N ILE A 915 -13.09 47.09 43.51
CA ILE A 915 -12.16 46.04 43.05
C ILE A 915 -11.09 46.62 42.13
N ILE A 916 -11.37 47.78 41.50
CA ILE A 916 -10.50 48.41 40.51
C ILE A 916 -9.24 49.00 41.17
N PRO A 917 -8.03 48.79 40.60
CA PRO A 917 -6.81 49.41 41.09
C PRO A 917 -6.85 50.94 41.10
N ILE A 918 -6.26 51.53 42.12
CA ILE A 918 -6.30 52.98 42.38
C ILE A 918 -5.74 53.80 41.20
N ARG A 919 -4.74 53.28 40.50
CA ARG A 919 -4.17 53.88 39.28
C ARG A 919 -5.17 54.07 38.13
N CYS A 920 -6.27 53.30 38.10
CA CYS A 920 -7.29 53.40 37.04
C CYS A 920 -8.41 54.41 37.37
N LEU A 921 -8.50 54.88 38.62
CA LEU A 921 -9.54 55.82 39.06
C LEU A 921 -9.54 57.15 38.29
N PRO A 922 -8.38 57.77 37.93
CA PRO A 922 -8.38 58.94 37.06
C PRO A 922 -9.04 58.69 35.69
N LEU A 923 -8.80 57.50 35.12
CA LEU A 923 -9.38 57.11 33.83
C LEU A 923 -10.91 56.91 33.94
N ILE A 924 -11.40 56.41 35.08
CA ILE A 924 -12.85 56.34 35.35
C ILE A 924 -13.46 57.74 35.41
N VAL A 925 -12.85 58.67 36.17
CA VAL A 925 -13.35 60.04 36.28
C VAL A 925 -13.35 60.74 34.92
N GLU A 926 -12.31 60.51 34.11
CA GLU A 926 -12.23 61.04 32.76
C GLU A 926 -13.32 60.47 31.84
N THR A 927 -13.48 59.14 31.81
CA THR A 927 -14.46 58.47 30.95
C THR A 927 -15.89 58.82 31.35
N VAL A 928 -16.25 58.77 32.65
CA VAL A 928 -17.58 59.18 33.14
C VAL A 928 -17.83 60.67 32.84
N GLY A 929 -16.82 61.53 32.98
CA GLY A 929 -16.91 62.94 32.60
C GLY A 929 -17.21 63.13 31.10
N CYS A 930 -16.62 62.31 30.23
CA CYS A 930 -16.94 62.33 28.79
C CYS A 930 -18.41 61.96 28.52
N PHE A 931 -18.98 60.98 29.23
CA PHE A 931 -20.42 60.66 29.12
C PHE A 931 -21.30 61.78 29.67
N GLY A 932 -20.88 62.46 30.74
CA GLY A 932 -21.55 63.65 31.27
C GLY A 932 -21.60 64.80 30.25
N SER A 933 -20.58 64.95 29.43
CA SER A 933 -20.52 65.95 28.35
C SER A 933 -21.23 65.56 27.05
N GLN A 934 -21.90 64.40 27.01
CA GLN A 934 -22.50 63.90 25.77
C GLN A 934 -23.79 64.67 25.41
N THR A 935 -23.88 65.12 24.15
CA THR A 935 -24.99 65.97 23.69
C THR A 935 -26.10 65.21 22.96
N GLN A 936 -25.83 63.98 22.50
CA GLN A 936 -26.78 63.19 21.73
C GLN A 936 -27.88 62.56 22.59
N GLU A 937 -27.58 62.16 23.82
CA GLU A 937 -28.55 61.54 24.73
C GLU A 937 -28.50 62.18 26.12
N LEU A 938 -29.41 63.11 26.36
CA LEU A 938 -29.49 63.88 27.60
C LEU A 938 -29.66 62.98 28.85
N ASN A 939 -30.39 61.86 28.73
CA ASN A 939 -30.61 60.93 29.84
C ASN A 939 -29.31 60.28 30.31
N VAL A 940 -28.42 59.93 29.38
CA VAL A 940 -27.09 59.38 29.68
C VAL A 940 -26.25 60.44 30.39
N SER A 941 -26.19 61.66 29.85
CA SER A 941 -25.47 62.79 30.45
C SER A 941 -25.93 63.10 31.88
N LEU A 942 -27.24 63.20 32.12
CA LEU A 942 -27.81 63.46 33.46
C LEU A 942 -27.49 62.33 34.45
N THR A 943 -27.56 61.07 34.01
CA THR A 943 -27.27 59.91 34.87
C THR A 943 -25.77 59.79 35.15
N SER A 944 -24.90 60.15 34.21
CA SER A 944 -23.45 60.23 34.41
C SER A 944 -23.04 61.24 35.49
N ILE A 945 -23.75 62.36 35.63
CA ILE A 945 -23.53 63.32 36.74
C ILE A 945 -23.80 62.63 38.10
N GLY A 946 -24.86 61.82 38.17
CA GLY A 946 -25.13 60.98 39.34
C GLY A 946 -24.03 59.95 39.61
N MET A 947 -23.43 59.37 38.57
CA MET A 947 -22.28 58.46 38.72
C MET A 947 -21.02 59.16 39.24
N LEU A 948 -20.75 60.39 38.79
CA LEU A 948 -19.64 61.20 39.35
C LEU A 948 -19.83 61.46 40.84
N TRP A 949 -21.08 61.66 41.30
CA TRP A 949 -21.38 61.74 42.72
C TRP A 949 -21.02 60.44 43.43
N ASN A 950 -21.44 59.28 42.92
CA ASN A 950 -21.12 57.97 43.51
C ASN A 950 -19.60 57.75 43.61
N VAL A 951 -18.85 58.13 42.57
CA VAL A 951 -17.38 58.08 42.58
C VAL A 951 -16.80 59.02 43.64
N SER A 952 -17.36 60.23 43.81
CA SER A 952 -16.91 61.19 44.83
C SER A 952 -17.18 60.72 46.25
N ASP A 953 -18.32 60.07 46.50
CA ASP A 953 -18.66 59.49 47.79
C ASP A 953 -17.70 58.34 48.14
N TYR A 954 -17.39 57.48 47.16
CA TYR A 954 -16.39 56.43 47.31
C TYR A 954 -14.97 56.97 47.62
N PHE A 955 -14.54 58.06 46.98
CA PHE A 955 -13.27 58.72 47.30
C PHE A 955 -13.23 59.29 48.72
N TYR A 956 -14.36 59.82 49.21
CA TYR A 956 -14.47 60.39 50.54
C TYR A 956 -14.41 59.30 51.63
N GLN A 957 -15.15 58.21 51.43
CA GLN A 957 -15.22 57.09 52.37
C GLN A 957 -13.87 56.36 52.53
N ASN A 958 -13.08 56.24 51.45
CA ASN A 958 -11.82 55.49 51.44
C ASN A 958 -10.55 56.35 51.49
N ARG A 959 -10.68 57.63 51.86
CA ARG A 959 -9.59 58.64 51.83
C ARG A 959 -8.28 58.21 52.50
N GLU A 960 -8.35 57.47 53.61
CA GLU A 960 -7.15 57.09 54.39
C GLU A 960 -6.41 55.89 53.78
N SER A 961 -7.13 54.99 53.12
CA SER A 961 -6.57 53.86 52.39
C SER A 961 -5.85 54.33 51.13
N PHE A 962 -6.49 55.22 50.37
CA PHE A 962 -5.90 55.80 49.15
C PHE A 962 -4.65 56.61 49.43
N LYS A 963 -4.64 57.45 50.48
CA LYS A 963 -3.44 58.22 50.86
C LYS A 963 -2.22 57.34 51.20
N LYS A 964 -2.43 56.13 51.73
CA LYS A 964 -1.36 55.18 52.05
C LYS A 964 -0.82 54.46 50.80
N THR A 965 -1.71 53.96 49.95
CA THR A 965 -1.30 53.22 48.74
C THR A 965 -0.69 54.14 47.68
N LEU A 966 -1.24 55.34 47.49
CA LEU A 966 -0.70 56.36 46.56
C LEU A 966 0.68 56.88 46.97
N ALA A 967 1.06 56.82 48.25
CA ALA A 967 2.39 57.17 48.72
C ALA A 967 3.46 56.10 48.40
N THR A 968 3.04 54.90 47.97
CA THR A 968 3.92 53.76 47.70
C THR A 968 4.14 53.52 46.20
N GLU A 969 3.19 53.92 45.34
CA GLU A 969 3.17 53.66 43.88
C GLU A 969 3.41 54.92 43.01
N GLU A 970 4.42 55.75 43.34
CA GLU A 970 4.63 57.09 42.72
C GLU A 970 4.95 57.11 41.20
N LYS A 971 5.19 55.97 40.52
CA LYS A 971 5.81 55.97 39.18
C LYS A 971 4.85 56.02 37.97
N ASP A 972 3.58 55.64 38.10
CA ASP A 972 2.69 55.48 36.93
C ASP A 972 1.39 56.32 36.97
N PHE A 973 1.30 57.33 37.83
CA PHE A 973 0.12 58.22 37.84
C PHE A 973 0.19 59.19 36.65
N LEU A 974 -0.81 59.09 35.75
CA LEU A 974 -0.91 59.84 34.49
C LEU A 974 -0.51 61.32 34.61
N SER A 975 0.30 61.79 33.64
CA SER A 975 0.90 63.11 33.63
C SER A 975 -0.11 64.23 33.36
N LEU A 976 -0.77 64.71 34.42
CA LEU A 976 -1.29 66.09 34.44
C LEU A 976 -0.10 67.04 34.65
N LYS A 977 0.57 67.39 33.54
CA LYS A 977 1.77 68.26 33.51
C LYS A 977 1.57 69.62 34.20
N ASP A 978 0.34 70.03 34.48
CA ASP A 978 0.04 71.37 35.00
C ASP A 978 -0.26 71.44 36.52
N MET A 979 -0.23 70.31 37.24
CA MET A 979 -0.62 70.24 38.67
C MET A 979 0.52 69.72 39.58
N VAL A 980 1.75 70.18 39.34
CA VAL A 980 3.00 69.64 39.94
C VAL A 980 3.06 69.78 41.48
N LYS A 981 2.23 70.61 42.12
CA LYS A 981 2.34 70.94 43.57
C LYS A 981 1.31 70.26 44.51
N LEU A 982 0.31 69.54 43.99
CA LEU A 982 -0.70 68.89 44.82
C LEU A 982 -0.32 67.44 45.17
N GLN A 983 -0.74 66.97 46.35
CA GLN A 983 -0.62 65.55 46.74
C GLN A 983 -1.42 64.67 45.75
N PRO A 984 -1.00 63.43 45.45
CA PRO A 984 -1.65 62.57 44.45
C PRO A 984 -3.17 62.38 44.67
N PHE A 985 -3.61 62.27 45.92
CA PHE A 985 -5.02 62.19 46.28
C PHE A 985 -5.80 63.48 45.97
N ASP A 986 -5.20 64.64 46.24
CA ASP A 986 -5.81 65.94 45.98
C ASP A 986 -5.90 66.22 44.46
N ARG A 987 -4.94 65.72 43.66
CA ARG A 987 -5.01 65.78 42.18
C ARG A 987 -6.20 65.00 41.61
N LEU A 988 -6.52 63.85 42.19
CA LEU A 988 -7.64 63.01 41.79
C LEU A 988 -9.00 63.66 42.13
N TRP A 989 -9.11 64.31 43.29
CA TRP A 989 -10.26 65.18 43.61
C TRP A 989 -10.37 66.39 42.68
N MET A 990 -9.26 67.08 42.39
CA MET A 990 -9.26 68.21 41.46
C MET A 990 -9.65 67.79 40.04
N CYS A 991 -9.25 66.60 39.58
CA CYS A 991 -9.68 66.05 38.30
C CYS A 991 -11.21 65.86 38.26
N LEU A 992 -11.79 65.30 39.33
CA LEU A 992 -13.23 65.13 39.48
C LEU A 992 -13.97 66.46 39.50
N TYR A 993 -13.51 67.44 40.27
CA TYR A 993 -14.09 68.79 40.30
C TYR A 993 -14.00 69.51 38.95
N MET A 994 -12.87 69.39 38.24
CA MET A 994 -12.71 69.96 36.90
C MET A 994 -13.67 69.36 35.88
N LYS A 995 -13.99 68.07 35.99
CA LYS A 995 -14.93 67.39 35.08
C LYS A 995 -16.39 67.64 35.45
N LEU A 996 -16.72 67.89 36.72
CA LEU A 996 -18.06 68.36 37.14
C LEU A 996 -18.33 69.82 36.76
N GLY A 997 -17.29 70.65 36.70
CA GLY A 997 -17.41 72.06 36.32
C GLY A 997 -17.39 72.33 34.82
N LYS A 998 -16.98 71.35 34.01
CA LYS A 998 -17.13 71.34 32.55
C LYS A 998 -18.48 70.76 32.18
#